data_AF-A0A845U688-F1
#
_entry.id   AF-A0A845U688-F1
#
_cell.length_a   1.000
_cell.length_b   1.000
_cell.length_c   1.000
_cell.angle_alpha   90.00
_cell.angle_beta   90.00
_cell.angle_gamma   90.00
#
_symmetry.space_group_name_H-M   'P 1'
#
loop_
_entity.id
_entity.type
_entity.pdbx_description
1 polymer ?
#
loop_
_entity_poly.entity_id
_entity_poly.type
_entity_poly.pdbx_seq_one_letter_code
_entity_poly.pdbx_strand_id
1 'polypeptide(L)'
;MPSRKPVFYDEQQRRWRRTRHALDLSGVVGTVLLITFLVSVMLTVDLRGFLQPERKPGLHAVKSTSHPVKPKLVRAGRKRRVAALGKVPDNYEPLQAAFYVSWDPTSLASLQQNYRHLDLLIPESLHAFSPDGKLGIVPDAKLAAWLQQLQQSGVEMPTMGMVNNSDGVVWHTAEMAAMLDSTTARAELVRELSAYGMNARQAGIVVDFEEIPAKSQPNFRRFVSELAVSLHALNLKIMVALPARDNSFDYAFFGRTTDAVILMNYDQHWVTSPAGPIAAQEWFSQNLEQTLEEVPAEKLIIAIANYAYDWPEPLPKDRHPVAAAVSYQEAIVHAMESEAQIQFDSDQLNPFYSYDDEQNRTHHVWMLDGVTAFNEIRAIERHGARGMALWRLGSEDPSLWNVIEETAPTAETRNRLTILPPGFDIILEGDGDIWHMSAQPEAGRREIQYDAAADTINDEIYVKLPLTWQIEQLGAMPGKIALTFDDGPDPSFTPKILDILRAKNVPATFFVIGLAASNSPSLLRRIYNEGHQIANHTYTHPHFADISRLQVKLELNLTERLFGSLLGIKTILFRPPYGIDHQPESADEVALLPIPQSLGYVIVGSRIDPHDWGGEQGGGVPSAEQIVTRVMEQAQSKKGNIVLLHDGGGNRVNTVAALPRIIDQLRAAGFELVPVSTLLGQTRAQVMPLLDSNERLVARADSFVFDSFHIFRLAIVATFSAGILLVSGRAIFIGLLALIEKARPADPEQPDFRPRVSVLVPAHDEEAVILDTIRSALNSDYPNIEIAVVNDGSTDATGALLDKEFGSDSRVRIHHQPNRGKPAALNQALALATGEIIVTIDADTVIEPHAISKLVRHFADPRVGAVAGNVKVGNRTKWITRWQALEYITSQNMEKRAFDLLNCITVVPGALGAWRADAVRAAGGFATDTLAEDTDLTFSIRRRGWKIFYDEEAIAFTEAPETPGALIKQRFRWTYGTLQAVWKHRDTLGRPRYGSLGFIAIPNVFLFQLLLPLISPVIDLLFLGTLLLWGLAQFQITRIPQLWTAQDVERSLVFFVIFMFIDFLTCVVAFTLEKHEDWSLLLPLLLQRFYYRQMMYIVLFRAITRAWQGGAVGWRGVEPHPRPATEA
;
A
#
# COMPACT_ATOMS: atom_id res chain seq x y z
N MET A 1 42.82 38.02 37.09
CA MET A 1 43.18 37.24 35.89
C MET A 1 42.58 37.94 34.66
N PRO A 2 43.30 38.09 33.54
CA PRO A 2 42.71 38.59 32.31
C PRO A 2 41.58 37.65 31.86
N SER A 3 40.42 38.19 31.48
CA SER A 3 39.25 37.40 31.08
C SER A 3 39.60 36.50 29.90
N ARG A 4 39.67 35.19 30.12
CA ARG A 4 39.85 34.23 29.02
C ARG A 4 38.61 34.29 28.13
N LYS A 5 38.82 34.33 26.81
CA LYS A 5 37.70 34.27 25.85
C LYS A 5 36.95 32.95 26.05
N PRO A 6 35.60 32.93 26.07
CA PRO A 6 34.83 31.70 26.19
C PRO A 6 35.21 30.66 25.14
N VAL A 7 35.15 29.38 25.52
CA VAL A 7 35.35 28.29 24.56
C VAL A 7 34.29 28.35 23.46
N PHE A 8 34.74 28.21 22.20
CA PHE A 8 33.99 28.41 20.96
C PHE A 8 33.76 29.87 20.53
N TYR A 9 34.27 30.89 21.20
CA TYR A 9 34.09 32.26 20.74
C TYR A 9 34.76 32.51 19.37
N ASP A 10 33.98 32.95 18.38
CA ASP A 10 34.41 33.30 17.01
C ASP A 10 33.74 34.61 16.61
N GLU A 11 34.40 35.72 16.91
CA GLU A 11 33.92 37.10 16.71
C GLU A 11 33.49 37.37 15.26
N GLN A 12 34.19 36.77 14.29
CA GLN A 12 33.92 36.97 12.86
C GLN A 12 33.00 35.89 12.26
N GLN A 13 32.56 34.92 13.08
CA GLN A 13 31.75 33.76 12.69
C GLN A 13 32.30 33.01 11.46
N ARG A 14 33.64 32.92 11.32
CA ARG A 14 34.28 32.32 10.14
C ARG A 14 33.87 30.87 9.96
N ARG A 15 33.73 30.11 11.06
CA ARG A 15 33.31 28.71 11.04
C ARG A 15 31.91 28.55 10.46
N TRP A 16 30.96 29.33 10.98
CA TRP A 16 29.58 29.29 10.51
C TRP A 16 29.44 29.72 9.05
N ARG A 17 30.11 30.80 8.62
CA ARG A 17 30.07 31.24 7.22
C ARG A 17 30.55 30.16 6.25
N ARG A 18 31.69 29.52 6.53
CA ARG A 18 32.24 28.45 5.67
C ARG A 18 31.30 27.25 5.61
N THR A 19 30.80 26.79 6.76
CA THR A 19 29.87 25.64 6.81
C THR A 19 28.56 25.96 6.13
N ARG A 20 28.01 27.17 6.34
CA ARG A 20 26.79 27.61 5.67
C ARG A 20 26.96 27.64 4.16
N HIS A 21 28.06 28.19 3.64
CA HIS A 21 28.33 28.16 2.20
C HIS A 21 28.42 26.73 1.65
N ALA A 22 29.06 25.80 2.37
CA ALA A 22 29.11 24.40 1.97
C ALA A 22 27.72 23.74 1.98
N LEU A 23 26.91 24.00 3.01
CA LEU A 23 25.53 23.50 3.10
C LEU A 23 24.64 24.08 2.01
N ASP A 24 24.72 25.38 1.75
CA ASP A 24 23.98 26.07 0.71
C ASP A 24 24.37 25.51 -0.68
N LEU A 25 25.67 25.33 -0.95
CA LEU A 25 26.15 24.74 -2.21
C LEU A 25 25.69 23.29 -2.38
N SER A 26 25.85 22.45 -1.36
CA SER A 26 25.37 21.06 -1.38
C SER A 26 23.86 20.98 -1.55
N GLY A 27 23.12 21.89 -0.91
CA GLY A 27 21.67 22.01 -1.06
C GLY A 27 21.28 22.34 -2.50
N VAL A 28 21.90 23.35 -3.11
CA VAL A 28 21.67 23.73 -4.50
C VAL A 28 21.98 22.57 -5.46
N VAL A 29 23.15 21.93 -5.31
CA VAL A 29 23.52 20.78 -6.16
C VAL A 29 22.54 19.62 -6.01
N GLY A 30 22.17 19.27 -4.77
CA GLY A 30 21.19 18.23 -4.49
C GLY A 30 19.81 18.55 -5.07
N THR A 31 19.36 19.79 -4.95
CA THR A 31 18.08 20.24 -5.54
C THR A 31 18.11 20.18 -7.06
N VAL A 32 19.19 20.62 -7.72
CA VAL A 32 19.31 20.54 -9.19
C VAL A 32 19.29 19.08 -9.66
N LEU A 33 20.00 18.18 -8.99
CA LEU A 33 19.99 16.76 -9.32
C LEU A 33 18.61 16.13 -9.12
N LEU A 34 17.93 16.45 -8.03
CA LEU A 34 16.58 15.97 -7.75
C LEU A 34 15.57 16.47 -8.78
N ILE A 35 15.60 17.77 -9.13
CA ILE A 35 14.73 18.34 -10.17
C ILE A 35 15.02 17.69 -11.51
N THR A 36 16.30 17.51 -11.86
CA THR A 36 16.69 16.85 -13.12
C THR A 36 16.13 15.44 -13.18
N PHE A 37 16.25 14.66 -12.09
CA PHE A 37 15.68 13.33 -11.99
C PHE A 37 14.15 13.33 -12.11
N LEU A 38 13.45 14.19 -11.36
CA LEU A 38 11.98 14.28 -11.42
C LEU A 38 11.48 14.66 -12.82
N VAL A 39 12.11 15.65 -13.46
CA VAL A 39 11.80 16.03 -14.84
C VAL A 39 12.08 14.87 -15.78
N SER A 40 13.21 14.17 -15.59
CA SER A 40 13.55 13.02 -16.40
C SER A 40 12.46 11.93 -16.29
N VAL A 41 12.03 11.56 -15.09
CA VAL A 41 10.99 10.53 -14.86
C VAL A 41 9.66 10.93 -15.51
N MET A 42 9.35 12.23 -15.53
CA MET A 42 8.15 12.78 -16.18
C MET A 42 8.24 12.80 -17.71
N LEU A 43 9.46 12.88 -18.27
CA LEU A 43 9.68 12.85 -19.72
C LEU A 43 9.67 11.40 -20.23
N THR A 44 8.73 11.10 -21.13
CA THR A 44 8.58 9.80 -21.77
C THR A 44 9.82 9.40 -22.56
N VAL A 45 10.27 8.16 -22.34
CA VAL A 45 11.31 7.53 -23.15
C VAL A 45 10.70 7.17 -24.49
N ASP A 46 11.19 7.78 -25.57
CA ASP A 46 10.80 7.38 -26.93
C ASP A 46 11.43 6.02 -27.25
N LEU A 47 10.60 4.98 -27.23
CA LEU A 47 10.92 3.66 -27.74
C LEU A 47 10.41 3.64 -29.18
N ARG A 48 11.30 3.57 -30.16
CA ARG A 48 10.90 3.51 -31.58
C ARG A 48 10.10 2.21 -31.80
N GLY A 49 8.77 2.31 -31.79
CA GLY A 49 7.88 1.19 -32.02
C GLY A 49 8.09 0.61 -33.43
N PHE A 50 8.37 -0.68 -33.49
CA PHE A 50 8.57 -1.42 -34.74
C PHE A 50 7.64 -2.64 -34.75
N LEU A 51 6.37 -2.39 -35.06
CA LEU A 51 5.46 -3.40 -35.57
C LEU A 51 4.64 -2.74 -36.68
N GLN A 52 4.88 -3.16 -37.93
CA GLN A 52 3.93 -2.96 -39.02
C GLN A 52 3.20 -4.29 -39.19
N PRO A 53 1.86 -4.34 -39.09
CA PRO A 53 1.11 -5.54 -39.44
C PRO A 53 1.22 -5.82 -40.95
N GLU A 54 1.46 -7.08 -41.33
CA GLU A 54 1.13 -7.58 -42.67
C GLU A 54 -0.40 -7.72 -42.80
N ARG A 55 -0.95 -7.33 -43.95
CA ARG A 55 -2.40 -7.31 -44.22
C ARG A 55 -3.01 -8.71 -44.39
N LYS A 56 -4.23 -8.86 -43.83
CA LYS A 56 -5.18 -10.01 -43.85
C LYS A 56 -5.43 -10.66 -45.24
N PRO A 57 -5.89 -11.93 -45.29
CA PRO A 57 -6.90 -12.39 -46.24
C PRO A 57 -8.32 -12.09 -45.68
N GLY A 58 -9.22 -11.55 -46.50
CA GLY A 58 -10.52 -11.02 -46.05
C GLY A 58 -11.72 -11.86 -46.47
N LEU A 59 -12.74 -11.89 -45.61
CA LEU A 59 -14.13 -12.21 -45.95
C LEU A 59 -14.64 -11.22 -47.00
N HIS A 60 -15.63 -11.61 -47.81
CA HIS A 60 -16.12 -10.78 -48.91
C HIS A 60 -17.65 -10.72 -48.93
N ALA A 61 -18.18 -9.51 -49.13
CA ALA A 61 -19.61 -9.31 -49.27
C ALA A 61 -20.15 -10.09 -50.49
N VAL A 62 -21.30 -10.74 -50.31
CA VAL A 62 -22.04 -11.37 -51.41
C VAL A 62 -22.39 -10.27 -52.41
N LYS A 63 -21.80 -10.33 -53.62
CA LYS A 63 -22.20 -9.46 -54.73
C LYS A 63 -23.55 -9.92 -55.24
N SER A 64 -24.62 -9.40 -54.63
CA SER A 64 -25.97 -9.59 -55.14
C SER A 64 -26.04 -9.15 -56.61
N THR A 65 -26.43 -10.07 -57.49
CA THR A 65 -26.88 -9.76 -58.86
C THR A 65 -28.29 -9.14 -58.90
N SER A 66 -28.80 -8.59 -57.78
CA SER A 66 -29.91 -7.65 -57.82
C SER A 66 -29.38 -6.26 -58.14
N HIS A 67 -29.75 -5.74 -59.31
CA HIS A 67 -29.52 -4.35 -59.65
C HIS A 67 -29.96 -3.43 -58.50
N PRO A 68 -29.28 -2.29 -58.27
CA PRO A 68 -29.74 -1.29 -57.33
C PRO A 68 -31.05 -0.74 -57.87
N VAL A 69 -32.16 -1.33 -57.42
CA VAL A 69 -33.45 -0.72 -57.55
C VAL A 69 -33.38 0.49 -56.63
N LYS A 70 -33.12 1.67 -57.21
CA LYS A 70 -33.49 2.95 -56.60
C LYS A 70 -34.82 2.72 -55.89
N PRO A 71 -34.98 3.08 -54.60
CA PRO A 71 -36.24 2.85 -53.90
C PRO A 71 -37.33 3.60 -54.67
N LYS A 72 -38.06 2.86 -55.51
CA LYS A 72 -39.35 3.29 -55.99
C LYS A 72 -40.23 3.13 -54.77
N LEU A 73 -40.35 4.23 -54.03
CA LEU A 73 -41.59 4.54 -53.34
C LEU A 73 -42.73 4.14 -54.29
N VAL A 74 -43.69 3.41 -53.72
CA VAL A 74 -44.96 2.93 -54.30
C VAL A 74 -44.98 1.45 -54.70
N ARG A 75 -45.49 0.64 -53.78
CA ARG A 75 -46.86 0.13 -53.92
C ARG A 75 -47.56 0.02 -52.56
N ALA A 76 -48.64 0.78 -52.41
CA ALA A 76 -49.65 0.51 -51.40
C ALA A 76 -50.20 -0.91 -51.65
N GLY A 77 -49.81 -1.88 -50.84
CA GLY A 77 -50.15 -3.28 -51.01
C GLY A 77 -50.15 -4.00 -49.67
N ARG A 78 -51.32 -4.01 -49.04
CA ARG A 78 -51.62 -4.59 -47.71
C ARG A 78 -50.77 -4.03 -46.57
N LYS A 79 -51.26 -2.91 -46.02
CA LYS A 79 -51.13 -2.65 -44.58
C LYS A 79 -51.72 -3.85 -43.82
N ARG A 80 -50.94 -4.89 -43.53
CA ARG A 80 -51.17 -5.63 -42.30
C ARG A 80 -50.74 -4.66 -41.22
N ARG A 81 -51.74 -3.98 -40.66
CA ARG A 81 -51.55 -3.19 -39.45
C ARG A 81 -51.05 -4.21 -38.42
N VAL A 82 -49.82 -4.05 -37.92
CA VAL A 82 -49.56 -4.40 -36.52
C VAL A 82 -50.76 -3.79 -35.78
N ALA A 83 -51.57 -4.64 -35.14
CA ALA A 83 -52.78 -4.17 -34.48
C ALA A 83 -52.40 -2.99 -33.60
N ALA A 84 -53.24 -1.95 -33.53
CA ALA A 84 -52.95 -0.81 -32.67
C ALA A 84 -52.71 -1.37 -31.27
N LEU A 85 -51.44 -1.38 -30.83
CA LEU A 85 -51.06 -1.85 -29.51
C LEU A 85 -51.94 -1.05 -28.51
N GLY A 86 -52.42 -1.65 -27.43
CA GLY A 86 -53.35 -1.02 -26.49
C GLY A 86 -52.86 0.30 -25.84
N LYS A 87 -53.53 0.74 -24.76
CA LYS A 87 -53.03 1.88 -23.96
C LYS A 87 -52.20 1.36 -22.79
N VAL A 88 -51.08 2.04 -22.49
CA VAL A 88 -50.29 1.77 -21.29
C VAL A 88 -51.14 2.08 -20.04
N PRO A 89 -51.16 1.21 -19.00
CA PRO A 89 -51.89 1.48 -17.76
C PRO A 89 -51.39 2.73 -17.02
N ASP A 90 -52.29 3.48 -16.36
CA ASP A 90 -51.98 4.80 -15.75
C ASP A 90 -50.96 4.75 -14.58
N ASN A 91 -50.69 3.58 -13.98
CA ASN A 91 -49.72 3.37 -12.88
C ASN A 91 -48.81 2.14 -13.15
N TYR A 92 -48.27 2.06 -14.37
CA TYR A 92 -47.48 0.91 -14.79
C TYR A 92 -46.01 1.04 -14.37
N GLU A 93 -45.58 0.19 -13.42
CA GLU A 93 -44.18 0.04 -12.99
C GLU A 93 -43.69 -1.36 -13.38
N PRO A 94 -43.07 -1.54 -14.57
CA PRO A 94 -42.63 -2.84 -15.05
C PRO A 94 -41.43 -3.35 -14.26
N LEU A 95 -41.43 -4.66 -13.96
CA LEU A 95 -40.23 -5.34 -13.47
C LEU A 95 -39.19 -5.42 -14.59
N GLN A 96 -37.97 -4.95 -14.33
CA GLN A 96 -36.82 -5.12 -15.21
C GLN A 96 -35.91 -6.22 -14.67
N ALA A 97 -35.92 -7.39 -15.32
CA ALA A 97 -35.06 -8.51 -14.96
C ALA A 97 -34.02 -8.79 -16.06
N ALA A 98 -32.93 -9.45 -15.72
CA ALA A 98 -31.98 -9.95 -16.71
C ALA A 98 -31.33 -11.26 -16.28
N PHE A 99 -31.07 -12.11 -17.26
CA PHE A 99 -30.35 -13.37 -17.06
C PHE A 99 -28.85 -13.14 -17.10
N TYR A 100 -28.15 -13.70 -16.11
CA TYR A 100 -26.70 -13.65 -15.99
C TYR A 100 -26.12 -15.04 -16.15
N VAL A 101 -25.07 -15.17 -16.94
CA VAL A 101 -24.32 -16.43 -17.09
C VAL A 101 -22.86 -16.23 -16.66
N SER A 102 -22.27 -17.25 -16.05
CA SER A 102 -20.90 -17.20 -15.51
C SER A 102 -19.82 -17.54 -16.53
N TRP A 103 -20.19 -18.21 -17.61
CA TRP A 103 -19.26 -18.69 -18.64
C TRP A 103 -18.96 -17.63 -19.71
N ASP A 104 -19.68 -16.51 -19.73
CA ASP A 104 -19.42 -15.39 -20.63
C ASP A 104 -18.94 -14.15 -19.85
N PRO A 105 -17.68 -13.73 -20.02
CA PRO A 105 -17.14 -12.53 -19.37
C PRO A 105 -17.96 -11.25 -19.64
N THR A 106 -18.60 -11.15 -20.80
CA THR A 106 -19.38 -9.96 -21.21
C THR A 106 -20.64 -9.79 -20.37
N SER A 107 -21.16 -10.87 -19.79
CA SER A 107 -22.31 -10.87 -18.89
C SER A 107 -22.04 -10.06 -17.63
N LEU A 108 -20.84 -10.22 -17.03
CA LEU A 108 -20.43 -9.41 -15.88
C LEU A 108 -20.13 -7.96 -16.29
N ALA A 109 -19.50 -7.73 -17.45
CA ALA A 109 -19.21 -6.39 -17.93
C ALA A 109 -20.51 -5.57 -18.17
N SER A 110 -21.51 -6.17 -18.82
CA SER A 110 -22.82 -5.55 -19.00
C SER A 110 -23.50 -5.30 -17.65
N LEU A 111 -23.50 -6.28 -16.73
CA LEU A 111 -24.06 -6.10 -15.39
C LEU A 111 -23.43 -4.91 -14.66
N GLN A 112 -22.10 -4.82 -14.64
CA GLN A 112 -21.38 -3.76 -13.94
C GLN A 112 -21.71 -2.37 -14.46
N GLN A 113 -21.93 -2.24 -15.78
CA GLN A 113 -22.29 -0.97 -16.40
C GLN A 113 -23.77 -0.63 -16.19
N ASN A 114 -24.65 -1.64 -16.17
CA ASN A 114 -26.09 -1.45 -16.33
C ASN A 114 -26.95 -1.88 -15.14
N TYR A 115 -26.37 -2.35 -14.03
CA TYR A 115 -27.14 -2.85 -12.87
C TYR A 115 -28.18 -1.88 -12.31
N ARG A 116 -28.04 -0.57 -12.53
CA ARG A 116 -28.99 0.44 -12.05
C ARG A 116 -30.34 0.37 -12.75
N HIS A 117 -30.37 -0.25 -13.93
CA HIS A 117 -31.56 -0.45 -14.75
C HIS A 117 -32.32 -1.74 -14.41
N LEU A 118 -31.83 -2.53 -13.44
CA LEU A 118 -32.37 -3.84 -13.10
C LEU A 118 -32.97 -3.86 -11.70
N ASP A 119 -34.15 -4.46 -11.59
CA ASP A 119 -34.83 -4.76 -10.32
C ASP A 119 -34.49 -6.16 -9.80
N LEU A 120 -34.17 -7.08 -10.73
CA LEU A 120 -33.93 -8.49 -10.44
C LEU A 120 -32.86 -9.08 -11.35
N LEU A 121 -31.86 -9.72 -10.74
CA LEU A 121 -30.85 -10.50 -11.46
C LEU A 121 -31.18 -12.00 -11.37
N ILE A 122 -31.11 -12.71 -12.51
CA ILE A 122 -31.40 -14.13 -12.60
C ILE A 122 -30.11 -14.88 -13.01
N PRO A 123 -29.25 -15.25 -12.05
CA PRO A 123 -28.02 -15.98 -12.35
C PRO A 123 -28.29 -17.46 -12.67
N GLU A 124 -27.73 -17.93 -13.77
CA GLU A 124 -27.62 -19.33 -14.15
C GLU A 124 -26.49 -19.97 -13.31
N SER A 125 -26.88 -20.64 -12.22
CA SER A 125 -25.91 -21.21 -11.28
C SER A 125 -26.29 -22.60 -10.77
N LEU A 126 -27.48 -23.10 -11.12
CA LEU A 126 -28.06 -24.32 -10.58
C LEU A 126 -28.40 -25.30 -11.71
N HIS A 127 -27.96 -26.55 -11.56
CA HIS A 127 -28.20 -27.59 -12.56
C HIS A 127 -28.80 -28.84 -11.91
N ALA A 128 -29.93 -29.30 -12.42
CA ALA A 128 -30.75 -30.37 -11.84
C ALA A 128 -30.99 -31.49 -12.87
N PHE A 129 -29.91 -32.19 -13.20
CA PHE A 129 -29.94 -33.36 -14.09
C PHE A 129 -29.47 -34.66 -13.40
N SER A 130 -29.23 -34.67 -12.09
CA SER A 130 -28.86 -35.91 -11.38
C SER A 130 -30.10 -36.80 -11.16
N PRO A 131 -30.09 -38.09 -11.56
CA PRO A 131 -31.24 -38.99 -11.37
C PRO A 131 -31.66 -39.19 -9.90
N ASP A 132 -30.77 -38.92 -8.95
CA ASP A 132 -31.04 -39.00 -7.50
C ASP A 132 -31.61 -37.70 -6.90
N GLY A 133 -31.77 -36.64 -7.70
CA GLY A 133 -32.33 -35.35 -7.26
C GLY A 133 -31.31 -34.39 -6.65
N LYS A 134 -30.01 -34.69 -6.72
CA LYS A 134 -28.97 -33.77 -6.25
C LYS A 134 -28.83 -32.55 -7.17
N LEU A 135 -28.60 -31.42 -6.53
CA LEU A 135 -28.39 -30.13 -7.18
C LEU A 135 -26.90 -29.91 -7.45
N GLY A 136 -26.54 -29.67 -8.71
CA GLY A 136 -25.25 -29.12 -9.09
C GLY A 136 -25.26 -27.61 -8.90
N ILE A 137 -24.23 -27.06 -8.25
CA ILE A 137 -24.07 -25.61 -8.06
C ILE A 137 -22.72 -25.22 -8.66
N VAL A 138 -22.74 -24.28 -9.61
CA VAL A 138 -21.53 -23.70 -10.18
C VAL A 138 -21.24 -22.39 -9.44
N PRO A 139 -20.18 -22.32 -8.62
CA PRO A 139 -19.84 -21.10 -7.90
C PRO A 139 -19.23 -20.05 -8.84
N ASP A 140 -19.77 -18.84 -8.81
CA ASP A 140 -19.20 -17.69 -9.50
C ASP A 140 -18.58 -16.72 -8.48
N ALA A 141 -17.26 -16.81 -8.33
CA ALA A 141 -16.50 -15.97 -7.40
C ALA A 141 -16.46 -14.50 -7.85
N LYS A 142 -16.47 -14.22 -9.16
CA LYS A 142 -16.41 -12.86 -9.72
C LYS A 142 -17.72 -12.12 -9.42
N LEU A 143 -18.86 -12.76 -9.70
CA LEU A 143 -20.18 -12.21 -9.35
C LEU A 143 -20.33 -12.02 -7.84
N ALA A 144 -19.94 -13.01 -7.04
CA ALA A 144 -20.06 -12.93 -5.58
C ALA A 144 -19.23 -11.78 -4.98
N ALA A 145 -18.00 -11.61 -5.45
CA ALA A 145 -17.13 -10.51 -5.01
C ALA A 145 -17.71 -9.14 -5.39
N TRP A 146 -18.22 -9.02 -6.62
CA TRP A 146 -18.82 -7.78 -7.10
C TRP A 146 -20.13 -7.44 -6.34
N LEU A 147 -21.02 -8.40 -6.13
CA LEU A 147 -22.25 -8.20 -5.33
C LEU A 147 -21.91 -7.79 -3.88
N GLN A 148 -20.86 -8.38 -3.29
CA GLN A 148 -20.39 -7.99 -1.96
C GLN A 148 -19.87 -6.54 -1.94
N GLN A 149 -19.13 -6.13 -2.96
CA GLN A 149 -18.67 -4.74 -3.12
C GLN A 149 -19.85 -3.78 -3.28
N LEU A 150 -20.84 -4.15 -4.08
CA LEU A 150 -22.05 -3.35 -4.28
C LEU A 150 -22.82 -3.18 -2.96
N GLN A 151 -22.95 -4.24 -2.17
CA GLN A 151 -23.57 -4.20 -0.85
C GLN A 151 -22.81 -3.29 0.13
N GLN A 152 -21.47 -3.31 0.11
CA GLN A 152 -20.65 -2.41 0.92
C GLN A 152 -20.83 -0.94 0.53
N SER A 153 -21.19 -0.66 -0.72
CA SER A 153 -21.54 0.69 -1.20
C SER A 153 -22.97 1.14 -0.84
N GLY A 154 -23.77 0.26 -0.21
CA GLY A 154 -25.13 0.55 0.22
C GLY A 154 -26.21 0.23 -0.82
N VAL A 155 -25.88 -0.51 -1.88
CA VAL A 155 -26.83 -0.95 -2.91
C VAL A 155 -27.03 -2.46 -2.79
N GLU A 156 -28.28 -2.91 -2.71
CA GLU A 156 -28.65 -4.32 -2.68
C GLU A 156 -29.31 -4.70 -4.01
N MET A 157 -28.83 -5.77 -4.64
CA MET A 157 -29.37 -6.30 -5.89
C MET A 157 -30.08 -7.64 -5.60
N PRO A 158 -31.41 -7.72 -5.67
CA PRO A 158 -32.12 -8.98 -5.51
C PRO A 158 -31.71 -10.00 -6.58
N THR A 159 -31.47 -11.24 -6.16
CA THR A 159 -31.13 -12.34 -7.07
C THR A 159 -32.11 -13.50 -6.95
N MET A 160 -32.42 -14.15 -8.07
CA MET A 160 -33.15 -15.43 -8.10
C MET A 160 -32.37 -16.46 -8.91
N GLY A 161 -31.76 -17.42 -8.23
CA GLY A 161 -31.01 -18.50 -8.89
C GLY A 161 -31.88 -19.30 -9.85
N MET A 162 -31.42 -19.43 -11.09
CA MET A 162 -32.08 -20.22 -12.13
C MET A 162 -31.59 -21.67 -12.07
N VAL A 163 -32.53 -22.61 -12.06
CA VAL A 163 -32.27 -24.05 -12.15
C VAL A 163 -32.67 -24.61 -13.51
N ASN A 164 -31.72 -25.26 -14.19
CA ASN A 164 -31.92 -25.89 -15.50
C ASN A 164 -31.52 -27.37 -15.54
N ASN A 165 -31.76 -28.03 -16.67
CA ASN A 165 -31.38 -29.42 -16.95
C ASN A 165 -30.24 -29.55 -17.96
N SER A 166 -29.33 -28.57 -18.02
CA SER A 166 -28.15 -28.57 -18.89
C SER A 166 -26.86 -28.65 -18.08
N ASP A 167 -25.78 -29.18 -18.65
CA ASP A 167 -24.42 -29.06 -18.10
C ASP A 167 -23.60 -27.94 -18.79
N GLY A 168 -24.27 -27.11 -19.58
CA GLY A 168 -23.66 -26.05 -20.42
C GLY A 168 -23.30 -26.53 -21.83
N VAL A 169 -23.38 -27.83 -22.12
CA VAL A 169 -23.09 -28.39 -23.46
C VAL A 169 -24.26 -29.19 -23.99
N VAL A 170 -24.93 -29.96 -23.13
CA VAL A 170 -26.02 -30.87 -23.51
C VAL A 170 -27.19 -30.73 -22.55
N TRP A 171 -28.41 -30.74 -23.10
CA TRP A 171 -29.64 -30.91 -22.33
C TRP A 171 -29.81 -32.38 -21.91
N HIS A 172 -29.80 -32.62 -20.60
CA HIS A 172 -29.88 -33.95 -19.99
C HIS A 172 -31.34 -34.39 -19.79
N THR A 173 -32.06 -34.47 -20.90
CA THR A 173 -33.51 -34.69 -20.94
C THR A 173 -33.94 -36.04 -20.35
N ALA A 174 -33.16 -37.10 -20.53
CA ALA A 174 -33.51 -38.44 -20.04
C ALA A 174 -33.35 -38.56 -18.52
N GLU A 175 -32.28 -37.99 -17.98
CA GLU A 175 -31.94 -37.98 -16.56
C GLU A 175 -32.90 -37.10 -15.78
N MET A 176 -33.20 -35.90 -16.30
CA MET A 176 -34.23 -35.02 -15.73
C MET A 176 -35.60 -35.71 -15.72
N ALA A 177 -35.99 -36.40 -16.80
CA ALA A 177 -37.25 -37.14 -16.83
C ALA A 177 -37.30 -38.28 -15.79
N ALA A 178 -36.18 -39.01 -15.59
CA ALA A 178 -36.08 -40.05 -14.57
C ALA A 178 -36.15 -39.48 -13.15
N MET A 179 -35.51 -38.34 -12.90
CA MET A 179 -35.57 -37.60 -11.64
C MET A 179 -37.01 -37.15 -11.32
N LEU A 180 -37.73 -36.60 -12.29
CA LEU A 180 -39.12 -36.15 -12.10
C LEU A 180 -40.09 -37.30 -11.77
N ASP A 181 -39.85 -38.49 -12.34
CA ASP A 181 -40.69 -39.69 -12.10
C ASP A 181 -40.48 -40.29 -10.70
N SER A 182 -39.29 -40.12 -10.13
CA SER A 182 -38.97 -40.58 -8.78
C SER A 182 -39.50 -39.61 -7.71
N THR A 183 -40.42 -40.08 -6.87
CA THR A 183 -40.94 -39.26 -5.74
C THR A 183 -39.84 -38.89 -4.75
N THR A 184 -38.87 -39.77 -4.52
CA THR A 184 -37.73 -39.50 -3.62
C THR A 184 -36.78 -38.47 -4.20
N ALA A 185 -36.41 -38.61 -5.48
CA ALA A 185 -35.49 -37.67 -6.13
C ALA A 185 -36.10 -36.27 -6.27
N ARG A 186 -37.37 -36.18 -6.64
CA ARG A 186 -38.10 -34.91 -6.72
C ARG A 186 -38.19 -34.20 -5.36
N ALA A 187 -38.49 -34.94 -4.29
CA ALA A 187 -38.51 -34.37 -2.94
C ALA A 187 -37.13 -33.90 -2.47
N GLU A 188 -36.07 -34.62 -2.85
CA GLU A 188 -34.69 -34.22 -2.56
C GLU A 188 -34.31 -32.93 -3.29
N LEU A 189 -34.66 -32.80 -4.58
CA LEU A 189 -34.42 -31.57 -5.33
C LEU A 189 -35.15 -30.37 -4.73
N VAL A 190 -36.42 -30.54 -4.31
CA VAL A 190 -37.18 -29.49 -3.63
C VAL A 190 -36.48 -29.05 -2.34
N ARG A 191 -35.92 -29.99 -1.58
CA ARG A 191 -35.18 -29.73 -0.35
C ARG A 191 -33.89 -28.94 -0.63
N GLU A 192 -33.12 -29.37 -1.63
CA GLU A 192 -31.86 -28.71 -2.03
C GLU A 192 -32.09 -27.29 -2.54
N LEU A 193 -33.08 -27.07 -3.42
CA LEU A 193 -33.43 -25.74 -3.94
C LEU A 193 -33.92 -24.80 -2.83
N SER A 194 -34.75 -25.29 -1.91
CA SER A 194 -35.21 -24.52 -0.76
C SER A 194 -34.06 -24.12 0.17
N ALA A 195 -33.13 -25.05 0.42
CA ALA A 195 -31.95 -24.80 1.24
C ALA A 195 -31.01 -23.78 0.59
N TYR A 196 -30.79 -23.90 -0.73
CA TYR A 196 -30.01 -22.94 -1.49
C TYR A 196 -30.60 -21.53 -1.40
N GLY A 197 -31.91 -21.38 -1.66
CA GLY A 197 -32.58 -20.08 -1.61
C GLY A 197 -32.39 -19.35 -0.28
N MET A 198 -32.48 -20.08 0.85
CA MET A 198 -32.20 -19.50 2.17
C MET A 198 -30.73 -19.18 2.41
N ASN A 199 -29.84 -20.14 2.15
CA ASN A 199 -28.42 -20.02 2.49
C ASN A 199 -27.72 -18.95 1.66
N ALA A 200 -28.10 -18.83 0.38
CA ALA A 200 -27.58 -17.84 -0.56
C ALA A 200 -28.41 -16.53 -0.56
N ARG A 201 -29.35 -16.35 0.39
CA ARG A 201 -30.19 -15.15 0.54
C ARG A 201 -30.87 -14.69 -0.75
N GLN A 202 -31.40 -15.63 -1.52
CA GLN A 202 -32.10 -15.35 -2.77
C GLN A 202 -33.48 -14.73 -2.50
N ALA A 203 -34.01 -13.97 -3.44
CA ALA A 203 -35.42 -13.56 -3.44
C ALA A 203 -36.35 -14.74 -3.79
N GLY A 204 -35.82 -15.79 -4.40
CA GLY A 204 -36.56 -16.96 -4.87
C GLY A 204 -35.77 -17.80 -5.87
N ILE A 205 -36.47 -18.70 -6.57
CA ILE A 205 -35.91 -19.61 -7.58
C ILE A 205 -36.66 -19.45 -8.91
N VAL A 206 -35.91 -19.45 -10.02
CA VAL A 206 -36.47 -19.56 -11.38
C VAL A 206 -36.27 -20.99 -11.87
N VAL A 207 -37.34 -21.66 -12.30
CA VAL A 207 -37.27 -23.01 -12.87
C VAL A 207 -37.28 -22.91 -14.38
N ASP A 208 -36.23 -23.40 -15.03
CA ASP A 208 -36.06 -23.38 -16.48
C ASP A 208 -35.69 -24.78 -17.00
N PHE A 209 -36.70 -25.66 -17.06
CA PHE A 209 -36.52 -27.01 -17.57
C PHE A 209 -36.97 -27.08 -19.03
N GLU A 210 -36.03 -27.36 -19.91
CA GLU A 210 -36.26 -27.44 -21.35
C GLU A 210 -36.32 -28.89 -21.86
N GLU A 211 -36.84 -29.06 -23.08
CA GLU A 211 -37.05 -30.34 -23.75
C GLU A 211 -37.87 -31.38 -22.97
N ILE A 212 -38.79 -30.94 -22.09
CA ILE A 212 -39.57 -31.85 -21.24
C ILE A 212 -40.44 -32.79 -22.10
N PRO A 213 -40.26 -34.12 -22.00
CA PRO A 213 -41.09 -35.05 -22.75
C PRO A 213 -42.56 -34.95 -22.34
N ALA A 214 -43.50 -35.04 -23.30
CA ALA A 214 -44.94 -34.94 -23.03
C ALA A 214 -45.44 -35.90 -21.91
N LYS A 215 -44.83 -37.09 -21.80
CA LYS A 215 -45.13 -38.07 -20.73
C LYS A 215 -44.72 -37.59 -19.32
N SER A 216 -43.73 -36.70 -19.24
CA SER A 216 -43.15 -36.16 -17.99
C SER A 216 -43.84 -34.87 -17.53
N GLN A 217 -44.61 -34.20 -18.40
CA GLN A 217 -45.35 -32.97 -18.09
C GLN A 217 -46.20 -33.05 -16.80
N PRO A 218 -46.94 -34.15 -16.49
CA PRO A 218 -47.67 -34.27 -15.22
C PRO A 218 -46.74 -34.27 -13.99
N ASN A 219 -45.59 -34.91 -14.07
CA ASN A 219 -44.61 -34.97 -12.99
C ASN A 219 -43.87 -33.63 -12.83
N PHE A 220 -43.64 -32.90 -13.92
CA PHE A 220 -43.11 -31.54 -13.89
C PHE A 220 -44.06 -30.58 -13.17
N ARG A 221 -45.36 -30.59 -13.51
CA ARG A 221 -46.37 -29.80 -12.78
C ARG A 221 -46.41 -30.14 -11.29
N ARG A 222 -46.27 -31.42 -10.94
CA ARG A 222 -46.19 -31.86 -9.55
C ARG A 222 -44.94 -31.33 -8.85
N PHE A 223 -43.77 -31.39 -9.49
CA PHE A 223 -42.54 -30.80 -8.98
C PHE A 223 -42.71 -29.30 -8.69
N VAL A 224 -43.19 -28.53 -9.66
CA VAL A 224 -43.38 -27.07 -9.50
C VAL A 224 -44.36 -26.76 -8.38
N SER A 225 -45.44 -27.53 -8.22
CA SER A 225 -46.37 -27.37 -7.10
C SER A 225 -45.73 -27.70 -5.74
N GLU A 226 -44.94 -28.77 -5.65
CA GLU A 226 -44.23 -29.17 -4.43
C GLU A 226 -43.17 -28.11 -4.05
N LEU A 227 -42.44 -27.58 -5.03
CA LEU A 227 -41.46 -26.52 -4.84
C LEU A 227 -42.11 -25.19 -4.42
N ALA A 228 -43.20 -24.79 -5.06
CA ALA A 228 -43.93 -23.56 -4.74
C ALA A 228 -44.37 -23.54 -3.26
N VAL A 229 -44.95 -24.65 -2.77
CA VAL A 229 -45.36 -24.78 -1.36
C VAL A 229 -44.15 -24.65 -0.43
N SER A 230 -43.02 -25.27 -0.76
CA SER A 230 -41.80 -25.22 0.06
C SER A 230 -41.18 -23.81 0.09
N LEU A 231 -41.07 -23.14 -1.06
CA LEU A 231 -40.50 -21.79 -1.15
C LEU A 231 -41.39 -20.74 -0.48
N HIS A 232 -42.71 -20.79 -0.67
CA HIS A 232 -43.64 -19.87 -0.01
C HIS A 232 -43.62 -20.00 1.51
N ALA A 233 -43.43 -21.22 2.05
CA ALA A 233 -43.26 -21.44 3.49
C ALA A 233 -42.01 -20.76 4.07
N LEU A 234 -41.02 -20.46 3.21
CA LEU A 234 -39.76 -19.79 3.55
C LEU A 234 -39.77 -18.29 3.18
N ASN A 235 -40.93 -17.76 2.75
CA ASN A 235 -41.07 -16.39 2.22
C ASN A 235 -40.20 -16.12 0.97
N LEU A 236 -39.92 -17.17 0.18
CA LEU A 236 -39.21 -17.11 -1.09
C LEU A 236 -40.20 -17.19 -2.25
N LYS A 237 -39.83 -16.64 -3.41
CA LYS A 237 -40.63 -16.61 -4.63
C LYS A 237 -40.30 -17.76 -5.58
N ILE A 238 -41.25 -18.13 -6.42
CA ILE A 238 -41.03 -19.08 -7.52
C ILE A 238 -41.50 -18.49 -8.86
N MET A 239 -40.62 -18.55 -9.85
CA MET A 239 -40.95 -18.27 -11.24
C MET A 239 -40.66 -19.51 -12.09
N VAL A 240 -41.36 -19.64 -13.21
CA VAL A 240 -41.11 -20.72 -14.18
C VAL A 240 -40.97 -20.13 -15.58
N ALA A 241 -39.87 -20.46 -16.25
CA ALA A 241 -39.63 -20.14 -17.65
C ALA A 241 -40.35 -21.16 -18.53
N LEU A 242 -41.10 -20.68 -19.52
CA LEU A 242 -41.86 -21.52 -20.45
C LEU A 242 -41.60 -21.06 -21.90
N PRO A 243 -41.41 -21.99 -22.84
CA PRO A 243 -41.23 -21.65 -24.25
C PRO A 243 -42.49 -21.00 -24.82
N ALA A 244 -42.35 -20.11 -25.81
CA ALA A 244 -43.49 -19.58 -26.55
C ALA A 244 -44.07 -20.62 -27.54
N ARG A 245 -45.40 -20.64 -27.71
CA ARG A 245 -46.14 -21.54 -28.63
C ARG A 245 -45.99 -23.04 -28.38
N ASP A 246 -45.69 -23.48 -27.17
CA ASP A 246 -45.67 -24.91 -26.85
C ASP A 246 -46.91 -25.33 -26.04
N ASN A 247 -47.91 -25.84 -26.76
CA ASN A 247 -49.16 -26.34 -26.18
C ASN A 247 -49.00 -27.61 -25.31
N SER A 248 -47.79 -28.16 -25.19
CA SER A 248 -47.52 -29.25 -24.24
C SER A 248 -47.45 -28.76 -22.79
N PHE A 249 -47.21 -27.45 -22.58
CA PHE A 249 -47.22 -26.80 -21.28
C PHE A 249 -48.60 -26.24 -20.94
N ASP A 250 -48.98 -26.33 -19.66
CA ASP A 250 -50.25 -25.83 -19.13
C ASP A 250 -50.03 -24.44 -18.52
N TYR A 251 -50.03 -23.40 -19.36
CA TYR A 251 -49.75 -22.02 -18.95
C TYR A 251 -50.70 -21.58 -17.82
N ALA A 252 -51.99 -21.89 -17.95
CA ALA A 252 -52.99 -21.60 -16.93
C ALA A 252 -52.67 -22.23 -15.56
N PHE A 253 -52.17 -23.48 -15.53
CA PHE A 253 -51.71 -24.12 -14.29
C PHE A 253 -50.52 -23.38 -13.66
N PHE A 254 -49.52 -23.03 -14.45
CA PHE A 254 -48.32 -22.36 -13.95
C PHE A 254 -48.63 -20.94 -13.46
N GLY A 255 -49.48 -20.19 -14.17
CA GLY A 255 -49.93 -18.85 -13.74
C GLY A 255 -50.72 -18.86 -12.41
N ARG A 256 -51.45 -19.96 -12.12
CA ARG A 256 -52.12 -20.13 -10.81
C ARG A 256 -51.16 -20.54 -9.70
N THR A 257 -50.19 -21.39 -10.01
CA THR A 257 -49.32 -22.06 -9.01
C THR A 257 -48.10 -21.22 -8.61
N THR A 258 -47.55 -20.44 -9.53
CA THR A 258 -46.29 -19.69 -9.33
C THR A 258 -46.54 -18.20 -9.05
N ASP A 259 -45.50 -17.49 -8.60
CA ASP A 259 -45.57 -16.03 -8.44
C ASP A 259 -45.56 -15.32 -9.80
N ALA A 260 -44.80 -15.81 -10.77
CA ALA A 260 -44.82 -15.34 -12.15
C ALA A 260 -44.40 -16.44 -13.15
N VAL A 261 -44.91 -16.32 -14.38
CA VAL A 261 -44.46 -17.08 -15.55
C VAL A 261 -43.54 -16.17 -16.37
N ILE A 262 -42.36 -16.66 -16.72
CA ILE A 262 -41.45 -16.01 -17.68
C ILE A 262 -41.68 -16.66 -19.04
N LEU A 263 -42.26 -15.93 -19.99
CA LEU A 263 -42.46 -16.43 -21.34
C LEU A 263 -41.19 -16.17 -22.17
N MET A 264 -40.53 -17.23 -22.63
CA MET A 264 -39.38 -17.14 -23.55
C MET A 264 -39.88 -16.80 -24.95
N ASN A 265 -40.14 -15.51 -25.18
CA ASN A 265 -40.80 -15.02 -26.39
C ASN A 265 -39.80 -14.65 -27.49
N TYR A 266 -38.88 -15.57 -27.77
CA TYR A 266 -37.86 -15.52 -28.80
C TYR A 266 -37.66 -16.93 -29.37
N ASP A 267 -36.65 -17.15 -30.21
CA ASP A 267 -36.41 -18.42 -30.90
C ASP A 267 -37.56 -18.87 -31.82
N GLN A 268 -38.21 -17.93 -32.50
CA GLN A 268 -39.10 -18.23 -33.64
C GLN A 268 -38.36 -19.06 -34.69
N HIS A 269 -37.07 -18.74 -34.90
CA HIS A 269 -36.09 -19.56 -35.61
C HIS A 269 -34.87 -19.71 -34.70
N TRP A 270 -34.43 -20.96 -34.49
CA TRP A 270 -33.33 -21.35 -33.61
C TRP A 270 -32.24 -22.13 -34.38
N VAL A 271 -31.18 -22.54 -33.69
CA VAL A 271 -29.96 -23.15 -34.25
C VAL A 271 -30.15 -24.33 -35.22
N THR A 272 -31.22 -25.13 -35.12
CA THR A 272 -31.49 -26.26 -36.04
C THR A 272 -32.65 -26.01 -36.99
N SER A 273 -33.27 -24.83 -36.92
CA SER A 273 -34.32 -24.40 -37.85
C SER A 273 -33.74 -23.74 -39.11
N PRO A 274 -34.55 -23.55 -40.17
CA PRO A 274 -34.17 -22.69 -41.30
C PRO A 274 -33.90 -21.24 -40.86
N ALA A 275 -33.06 -20.52 -41.60
CA ALA A 275 -32.78 -19.10 -41.33
C ALA A 275 -34.05 -18.23 -41.40
N GLY A 276 -34.21 -17.34 -40.42
CA GLY A 276 -35.35 -16.42 -40.34
C GLY A 276 -35.28 -15.51 -39.10
N PRO A 277 -36.26 -14.61 -38.92
CA PRO A 277 -36.29 -13.70 -37.78
C PRO A 277 -36.36 -14.45 -36.44
N ILE A 278 -35.55 -14.02 -35.48
CA ILE A 278 -35.46 -14.63 -34.14
C ILE A 278 -36.74 -14.36 -33.34
N ALA A 279 -37.29 -13.14 -33.44
CA ALA A 279 -38.55 -12.76 -32.83
C ALA A 279 -39.25 -11.70 -33.70
N ALA A 280 -39.98 -12.09 -34.75
CA ALA A 280 -40.71 -11.13 -35.56
C ALA A 280 -41.79 -10.40 -34.72
N GLN A 281 -41.94 -9.08 -34.87
CA GLN A 281 -42.83 -8.30 -34.01
C GLN A 281 -44.28 -8.82 -33.99
N GLU A 282 -44.82 -9.23 -35.15
CA GLU A 282 -46.17 -9.80 -35.23
C GLU A 282 -46.26 -11.13 -34.49
N TRP A 283 -45.25 -11.99 -34.62
CA TRP A 283 -45.17 -13.27 -33.92
C TRP A 283 -45.06 -13.07 -32.40
N PHE A 284 -44.18 -12.16 -31.98
CA PHE A 284 -43.97 -11.78 -30.59
C PHE A 284 -45.27 -11.28 -29.94
N SER A 285 -45.96 -10.36 -30.61
CA SER A 285 -47.21 -9.76 -30.11
C SER A 285 -48.34 -10.79 -30.02
N GLN A 286 -48.47 -11.68 -31.01
CA GLN A 286 -49.48 -12.75 -30.98
C GLN A 286 -49.28 -13.73 -29.83
N ASN A 287 -48.02 -14.08 -29.53
CA ASN A 287 -47.72 -14.99 -28.42
C ASN A 287 -48.07 -14.34 -27.08
N LEU A 288 -47.70 -13.07 -26.91
CA LEU A 288 -48.06 -12.28 -25.74
C LEU A 288 -49.59 -12.23 -25.53
N GLU A 289 -50.34 -11.89 -26.58
CA GLU A 289 -51.81 -11.84 -26.54
C GLU A 289 -52.41 -13.20 -26.15
N GLN A 290 -51.93 -14.29 -26.75
CA GLN A 290 -52.41 -15.65 -26.47
C GLN A 290 -52.11 -16.08 -25.02
N THR A 291 -50.91 -15.82 -24.52
CA THR A 291 -50.56 -16.20 -23.14
C THR A 291 -51.36 -15.40 -22.11
N LEU A 292 -51.72 -14.15 -22.42
CA LEU A 292 -52.58 -13.31 -21.56
C LEU A 292 -54.03 -13.83 -21.45
N GLU A 293 -54.48 -14.69 -22.36
CA GLU A 293 -55.77 -15.38 -22.22
C GLU A 293 -55.76 -16.41 -21.07
N GLU A 294 -54.58 -16.92 -20.72
CA GLU A 294 -54.40 -17.99 -19.73
C GLU A 294 -53.71 -17.54 -18.43
N VAL A 295 -52.81 -16.56 -18.51
CA VAL A 295 -51.99 -16.06 -17.41
C VAL A 295 -52.34 -14.59 -17.13
N PRO A 296 -52.68 -14.22 -15.88
CA PRO A 296 -52.93 -12.83 -15.53
C PRO A 296 -51.73 -11.93 -15.85
N ALA A 297 -51.99 -10.74 -16.38
CA ALA A 297 -50.95 -9.82 -16.83
C ALA A 297 -49.95 -9.47 -15.72
N GLU A 298 -50.44 -9.30 -14.48
CA GLU A 298 -49.63 -9.02 -13.28
C GLU A 298 -48.73 -10.18 -12.82
N LYS A 299 -48.79 -11.33 -13.50
CA LYS A 299 -47.94 -12.51 -13.28
C LYS A 299 -47.14 -12.92 -14.52
N LEU A 300 -47.27 -12.21 -15.64
CA LEU A 300 -46.61 -12.56 -16.88
C LEU A 300 -45.39 -11.66 -17.10
N ILE A 301 -44.19 -12.23 -17.04
CA ILE A 301 -42.93 -11.57 -17.41
C ILE A 301 -42.56 -12.07 -18.80
N ILE A 302 -42.17 -11.17 -19.70
CA ILE A 302 -41.80 -11.54 -21.07
C ILE A 302 -40.29 -11.50 -21.20
N ALA A 303 -39.67 -12.66 -21.43
CA ALA A 303 -38.26 -12.68 -21.73
C ALA A 303 -38.04 -12.21 -23.18
N ILE A 304 -37.15 -11.24 -23.35
CA ILE A 304 -36.75 -10.71 -24.65
C ILE A 304 -35.33 -11.15 -24.97
N ALA A 305 -35.05 -11.37 -26.25
CA ALA A 305 -33.72 -11.73 -26.72
C ALA A 305 -33.04 -10.52 -27.35
N ASN A 306 -31.71 -10.45 -27.22
CA ASN A 306 -30.93 -9.46 -27.96
C ASN A 306 -29.59 -10.06 -28.38
N TYR A 307 -29.64 -10.91 -29.41
CA TYR A 307 -28.49 -11.62 -29.96
C TYR A 307 -28.77 -11.91 -31.44
N ALA A 308 -27.88 -12.64 -32.10
CA ALA A 308 -28.00 -13.03 -33.49
C ALA A 308 -27.80 -14.54 -33.69
N TYR A 309 -28.25 -15.02 -34.84
CA TYR A 309 -27.93 -16.34 -35.36
C TYR A 309 -27.34 -16.22 -36.75
N ASP A 310 -26.28 -16.99 -36.98
CA ASP A 310 -25.56 -17.07 -38.25
C ASP A 310 -25.75 -18.48 -38.86
N TRP A 311 -26.56 -18.56 -39.91
CA TRP A 311 -26.86 -19.81 -40.62
C TRP A 311 -25.99 -19.95 -41.88
N PRO A 312 -25.16 -21.01 -41.99
CA PRO A 312 -24.54 -21.35 -43.26
C PRO A 312 -25.58 -21.93 -44.24
N GLU A 313 -25.43 -21.68 -45.54
CA GLU A 313 -26.21 -22.35 -46.57
C GLU A 313 -25.95 -23.87 -46.55
N PRO A 314 -26.99 -24.72 -46.74
CA PRO A 314 -26.84 -26.16 -46.68
C PRO A 314 -25.95 -26.71 -47.80
N LEU A 315 -24.92 -27.49 -47.46
CA LEU A 315 -24.20 -28.30 -48.44
C LEU A 315 -25.05 -29.51 -48.87
N PRO A 316 -24.85 -30.10 -50.08
CA PRO A 316 -25.67 -31.21 -50.59
C PRO A 316 -25.75 -32.48 -49.71
N LYS A 317 -24.89 -32.59 -48.69
CA LYS A 317 -24.86 -33.71 -47.72
C LYS A 317 -25.47 -33.34 -46.36
N ASP A 318 -25.70 -32.05 -46.09
CA ASP A 318 -26.20 -31.54 -44.82
C ASP A 318 -27.69 -31.26 -44.99
N ARG A 319 -28.54 -32.08 -44.38
CA ARG A 319 -30.00 -31.86 -44.46
C ARG A 319 -30.43 -30.61 -43.69
N HIS A 320 -29.68 -30.20 -42.67
CA HIS A 320 -29.89 -28.97 -41.88
C HIS A 320 -28.53 -28.49 -41.32
N PRO A 321 -27.92 -27.42 -41.85
CA PRO A 321 -26.76 -26.80 -41.23
C PRO A 321 -27.16 -26.22 -39.85
N VAL A 322 -26.30 -26.38 -38.85
CA VAL A 322 -26.51 -25.84 -37.50
C VAL A 322 -26.03 -24.40 -37.49
N ALA A 323 -26.90 -23.47 -37.09
CA ALA A 323 -26.54 -22.06 -36.94
C ALA A 323 -25.61 -21.85 -35.75
N ALA A 324 -24.75 -20.84 -35.83
CA ALA A 324 -24.01 -20.35 -34.68
C ALA A 324 -24.85 -19.29 -33.94
N ALA A 325 -25.01 -19.47 -32.62
CA ALA A 325 -25.51 -18.42 -31.74
C ALA A 325 -24.39 -17.41 -31.50
N VAL A 326 -24.62 -16.13 -31.79
CA VAL A 326 -23.61 -15.08 -31.67
C VAL A 326 -24.20 -13.85 -30.99
N SER A 327 -23.39 -13.08 -30.26
CA SER A 327 -23.82 -11.83 -29.64
C SER A 327 -24.21 -10.80 -30.71
N TYR A 328 -24.94 -9.75 -30.33
CA TYR A 328 -25.15 -8.58 -31.19
C TYR A 328 -23.82 -8.04 -31.71
N GLN A 329 -22.83 -7.91 -30.82
CA GLN A 329 -21.53 -7.33 -31.16
C GLN A 329 -20.73 -8.24 -32.10
N GLU A 330 -20.75 -9.56 -31.92
CA GLU A 330 -20.15 -10.52 -32.87
C GLU A 330 -20.81 -10.41 -34.25
N ALA A 331 -22.14 -10.26 -34.32
CA ALA A 331 -22.82 -10.03 -35.58
C ALA A 331 -22.41 -8.71 -36.25
N ILE A 332 -22.17 -7.64 -35.49
CA ILE A 332 -21.63 -6.38 -36.02
C ILE A 332 -20.21 -6.60 -36.59
N VAL A 333 -19.38 -7.39 -35.92
CA VAL A 333 -18.01 -7.71 -36.36
C VAL A 333 -18.04 -8.51 -37.66
N HIS A 334 -18.86 -9.56 -37.75
CA HIS A 334 -19.03 -10.34 -38.98
C HIS A 334 -19.49 -9.46 -40.14
N ALA A 335 -20.42 -8.52 -39.92
CA ALA A 335 -20.86 -7.57 -40.94
C ALA A 335 -19.71 -6.63 -41.37
N MET A 336 -18.91 -6.15 -40.42
CA MET A 336 -17.77 -5.28 -40.69
C MET A 336 -16.67 -6.00 -41.48
N GLU A 337 -16.29 -7.21 -41.07
CA GLU A 337 -15.23 -7.98 -41.72
C GLU A 337 -15.60 -8.47 -43.11
N SER A 338 -16.88 -8.78 -43.32
CA SER A 338 -17.41 -9.15 -44.64
C SER A 338 -17.76 -7.94 -45.52
N GLU A 339 -17.69 -6.71 -45.01
CA GLU A 339 -18.22 -5.51 -45.66
C GLU A 339 -19.72 -5.63 -46.02
N ALA A 340 -20.48 -6.49 -45.33
CA ALA A 340 -21.91 -6.65 -45.54
C ALA A 340 -22.71 -5.44 -45.02
N GLN A 341 -23.76 -5.07 -45.73
CA GLN A 341 -24.69 -4.03 -45.29
C GLN A 341 -25.85 -4.65 -44.53
N ILE A 342 -26.00 -4.25 -43.26
CA ILE A 342 -27.16 -4.61 -42.43
C ILE A 342 -28.40 -3.93 -43.00
N GLN A 343 -29.43 -4.73 -43.28
CA GLN A 343 -30.72 -4.30 -43.79
C GLN A 343 -31.80 -4.52 -42.74
N PHE A 344 -32.89 -3.75 -42.78
CA PHE A 344 -34.04 -3.91 -41.89
C PHE A 344 -35.23 -4.44 -42.69
N ASP A 345 -35.80 -5.58 -42.28
CA ASP A 345 -37.03 -6.10 -42.87
C ASP A 345 -38.23 -5.38 -42.23
N SER A 346 -38.87 -4.46 -42.96
CA SER A 346 -40.00 -3.68 -42.45
C SER A 346 -41.29 -4.49 -42.21
N ASP A 347 -41.38 -5.72 -42.73
CA ASP A 347 -42.53 -6.61 -42.48
C ASP A 347 -42.32 -7.42 -41.19
N GLN A 348 -41.08 -7.88 -40.93
CA GLN A 348 -40.73 -8.63 -39.72
C GLN A 348 -40.34 -7.72 -38.53
N LEU A 349 -39.92 -6.49 -38.83
CA LEU A 349 -39.29 -5.53 -37.92
C LEU A 349 -37.99 -6.04 -37.29
N ASN A 350 -37.17 -6.75 -38.06
CA ASN A 350 -35.88 -7.28 -37.62
C ASN A 350 -34.76 -6.98 -38.63
N PRO A 351 -33.54 -6.67 -38.15
CA PRO A 351 -32.36 -6.55 -38.99
C PRO A 351 -31.79 -7.91 -39.45
N PHE A 352 -31.22 -7.92 -40.66
CA PHE A 352 -30.57 -9.09 -41.26
C PHE A 352 -29.50 -8.69 -42.29
N TYR A 353 -28.60 -9.61 -42.61
CA TYR A 353 -27.67 -9.50 -43.74
C TYR A 353 -27.19 -10.87 -44.21
N SER A 354 -26.37 -10.89 -45.25
CA SER A 354 -25.74 -12.13 -45.74
C SER A 354 -24.33 -11.86 -46.26
N TYR A 355 -23.43 -12.83 -46.10
CA TYR A 355 -22.03 -12.74 -46.51
C TYR A 355 -21.51 -14.10 -47.01
N ASP A 356 -20.37 -14.11 -47.71
CA ASP A 356 -19.70 -15.35 -48.13
C ASP A 356 -18.50 -15.62 -47.21
N ASP A 357 -18.39 -16.86 -46.70
CA ASP A 357 -17.23 -17.33 -45.95
C ASP A 357 -16.00 -17.52 -46.87
N GLU A 358 -14.83 -17.80 -46.31
CA GLU A 358 -13.59 -18.06 -47.09
C GLU A 358 -13.70 -19.26 -48.03
N GLN A 359 -14.67 -20.14 -47.81
CA GLN A 359 -14.95 -21.30 -48.66
C GLN A 359 -16.04 -21.03 -49.71
N ASN A 360 -16.45 -19.77 -49.89
CA ASN A 360 -17.56 -19.32 -50.75
C ASN A 360 -18.90 -19.97 -50.41
N ARG A 361 -19.16 -20.19 -49.13
CA ARG A 361 -20.47 -20.58 -48.63
C ARG A 361 -21.20 -19.31 -48.20
N THR A 362 -22.44 -19.16 -48.65
CA THR A 362 -23.29 -18.05 -48.19
C THR A 362 -23.71 -18.29 -46.74
N HIS A 363 -23.70 -17.25 -45.95
CA HIS A 363 -24.22 -17.20 -44.59
C HIS A 363 -25.37 -16.20 -44.52
N HIS A 364 -26.41 -16.53 -43.75
CA HIS A 364 -27.55 -15.67 -43.48
C HIS A 364 -27.60 -15.33 -42.00
N VAL A 365 -27.53 -14.04 -41.68
CA VAL A 365 -27.54 -13.55 -40.30
C VAL A 365 -28.84 -12.80 -40.05
N TRP A 366 -29.59 -13.22 -39.03
CA TRP A 366 -30.69 -12.45 -38.45
C TRP A 366 -30.32 -12.09 -37.02
N MET A 367 -30.68 -10.87 -36.61
CA MET A 367 -30.29 -10.36 -35.30
C MET A 367 -31.42 -9.56 -34.65
N LEU A 368 -31.34 -9.44 -33.33
CA LEU A 368 -32.15 -8.56 -32.50
C LEU A 368 -31.24 -7.48 -31.92
N ASP A 369 -31.73 -6.25 -31.85
CA ASP A 369 -30.95 -5.09 -31.44
C ASP A 369 -31.78 -4.11 -30.59
N GLY A 370 -31.26 -2.91 -30.31
CA GLY A 370 -31.96 -1.92 -29.49
C GLY A 370 -33.28 -1.42 -30.11
N VAL A 371 -33.42 -1.48 -31.43
CA VAL A 371 -34.67 -1.12 -32.14
C VAL A 371 -35.70 -2.24 -32.02
N THR A 372 -35.30 -3.50 -32.17
CA THR A 372 -36.21 -4.64 -31.99
C THR A 372 -36.68 -4.73 -30.54
N ALA A 373 -35.75 -4.64 -29.57
CA ALA A 373 -36.08 -4.66 -28.15
C ALA A 373 -36.97 -3.48 -27.74
N PHE A 374 -36.77 -2.28 -28.31
CA PHE A 374 -37.71 -1.17 -28.12
C PHE A 374 -39.13 -1.57 -28.54
N ASN A 375 -39.30 -2.12 -29.75
CA ASN A 375 -40.62 -2.52 -30.26
C ASN A 375 -41.27 -3.62 -29.40
N GLU A 376 -40.49 -4.58 -28.92
CA GLU A 376 -40.94 -5.65 -28.03
C GLU A 376 -41.39 -5.10 -26.68
N ILE A 377 -40.58 -4.22 -26.05
CA ILE A 377 -40.93 -3.54 -24.80
C ILE A 377 -42.23 -2.75 -24.98
N ARG A 378 -42.41 -2.00 -26.09
CA ARG A 378 -43.67 -1.30 -26.37
C ARG A 378 -44.88 -2.23 -26.42
N ALA A 379 -44.71 -3.44 -26.96
CA ALA A 379 -45.77 -4.44 -26.97
C ALA A 379 -46.07 -4.97 -25.55
N ILE A 380 -45.04 -5.24 -24.74
CA ILE A 380 -45.18 -5.67 -23.34
C ILE A 380 -45.97 -4.62 -22.53
N GLU A 381 -45.56 -3.34 -22.58
CA GLU A 381 -46.18 -2.28 -21.77
C GLU A 381 -47.65 -2.06 -22.12
N ARG A 382 -47.99 -2.08 -23.41
CA ARG A 382 -49.35 -1.80 -23.88
C ARG A 382 -50.33 -2.93 -23.62
N HIS A 383 -49.84 -4.14 -23.36
CA HIS A 383 -50.64 -5.27 -22.91
C HIS A 383 -50.64 -5.42 -21.37
N GLY A 384 -49.86 -4.59 -20.66
CA GLY A 384 -49.88 -4.52 -19.20
C GLY A 384 -49.27 -5.73 -18.49
N ALA A 385 -48.40 -6.48 -19.16
CA ALA A 385 -47.65 -7.59 -18.56
C ALA A 385 -46.78 -7.11 -17.38
N ARG A 386 -46.39 -7.97 -16.44
CA ARG A 386 -45.61 -7.63 -15.23
C ARG A 386 -44.34 -6.84 -15.54
N GLY A 387 -43.68 -7.15 -16.65
CA GLY A 387 -42.40 -6.60 -17.03
C GLY A 387 -41.67 -7.51 -18.01
N MET A 388 -40.35 -7.39 -18.05
CA MET A 388 -39.50 -8.09 -19.01
C MET A 388 -38.30 -8.76 -18.35
N ALA A 389 -37.69 -9.72 -19.06
CA ALA A 389 -36.43 -10.33 -18.66
C ALA A 389 -35.46 -10.41 -19.86
N LEU A 390 -34.33 -9.72 -19.82
CA LEU A 390 -33.35 -9.76 -20.92
C LEU A 390 -32.56 -11.08 -20.93
N TRP A 391 -32.69 -11.86 -22.00
CA TRP A 391 -31.85 -13.02 -22.32
C TRP A 391 -30.83 -12.65 -23.42
N ARG A 392 -29.56 -12.47 -23.10
CA ARG A 392 -28.93 -12.45 -21.75
C ARG A 392 -27.95 -11.28 -21.65
N LEU A 393 -27.57 -10.93 -20.42
CA LEU A 393 -26.54 -9.90 -20.21
C LEU A 393 -25.27 -10.24 -20.97
N GLY A 394 -24.70 -9.21 -21.60
CA GLY A 394 -23.49 -9.26 -22.41
C GLY A 394 -23.74 -9.51 -23.90
N SER A 395 -24.89 -10.09 -24.27
CA SER A 395 -25.20 -10.39 -25.67
C SER A 395 -25.84 -9.22 -26.43
N GLU A 396 -26.40 -8.25 -25.69
CA GLU A 396 -27.28 -7.22 -26.23
C GLU A 396 -26.58 -6.07 -26.96
N ASP A 397 -27.35 -5.39 -27.82
CA ASP A 397 -27.06 -4.03 -28.29
C ASP A 397 -27.02 -3.07 -27.09
N PRO A 398 -25.85 -2.48 -26.75
CA PRO A 398 -25.73 -1.62 -25.59
C PRO A 398 -26.66 -0.39 -25.62
N SER A 399 -27.14 0.01 -26.80
CA SER A 399 -28.08 1.14 -26.90
C SER A 399 -29.45 0.86 -26.30
N LEU A 400 -29.82 -0.42 -26.10
CA LEU A 400 -31.05 -0.85 -25.39
C LEU A 400 -31.17 -0.20 -24.00
N TRP A 401 -30.07 -0.13 -23.27
CA TRP A 401 -30.06 0.43 -21.91
C TRP A 401 -30.48 1.90 -21.85
N ASN A 402 -30.40 2.62 -22.97
CA ASN A 402 -30.87 4.01 -23.04
C ASN A 402 -32.40 4.18 -23.05
N VAL A 403 -33.15 3.09 -23.27
CA VAL A 403 -34.60 3.12 -23.43
C VAL A 403 -35.35 2.13 -22.51
N ILE A 404 -34.64 1.22 -21.83
CA ILE A 404 -35.25 0.12 -21.08
C ILE A 404 -36.13 0.56 -19.90
N GLU A 405 -35.82 1.66 -19.22
CA GLU A 405 -36.55 2.14 -18.04
C GLU A 405 -37.75 3.04 -18.35
N GLU A 406 -37.81 3.64 -19.54
CA GLU A 406 -38.77 4.70 -19.82
C GLU A 406 -40.12 4.16 -20.32
N THR A 407 -41.11 4.11 -19.43
CA THR A 407 -42.50 3.89 -19.83
C THR A 407 -43.04 5.08 -20.62
N ALA A 408 -43.61 4.82 -21.80
CA ALA A 408 -44.03 5.85 -22.77
C ALA A 408 -42.92 6.83 -23.22
N PRO A 409 -41.87 6.34 -23.91
CA PRO A 409 -40.66 7.09 -24.22
C PRO A 409 -40.94 8.29 -25.13
N THR A 410 -40.29 9.42 -24.83
CA THR A 410 -40.40 10.65 -25.64
C THR A 410 -39.65 10.52 -26.97
N ALA A 411 -39.82 11.51 -27.86
CA ALA A 411 -38.99 11.57 -29.07
C ALA A 411 -37.48 11.71 -28.74
N GLU A 412 -37.15 12.39 -27.65
CA GLU A 412 -35.76 12.54 -27.19
C GLU A 412 -35.18 11.20 -26.74
N THR A 413 -35.95 10.42 -25.98
CA THR A 413 -35.59 9.08 -25.52
C THR A 413 -35.36 8.13 -26.69
N ARG A 414 -36.29 8.09 -27.66
CA ARG A 414 -36.14 7.29 -28.87
C ARG A 414 -34.88 7.67 -29.67
N ASN A 415 -34.55 8.95 -29.74
CA ASN A 415 -33.36 9.40 -30.45
C ASN A 415 -32.05 8.92 -29.81
N ARG A 416 -32.04 8.48 -28.53
CA ARG A 416 -30.84 7.89 -27.92
C ARG A 416 -30.43 6.57 -28.60
N LEU A 417 -31.38 5.82 -29.19
CA LEU A 417 -31.09 4.62 -29.99
C LEU A 417 -30.29 4.92 -31.26
N THR A 418 -30.23 6.17 -31.72
CA THR A 418 -29.45 6.54 -32.93
C THR A 418 -27.94 6.47 -32.71
N ILE A 419 -27.49 6.51 -31.46
CA ILE A 419 -26.10 6.32 -31.09
C ILE A 419 -25.92 4.86 -30.67
N LEU A 420 -24.97 4.17 -31.29
CA LEU A 420 -24.61 2.80 -30.97
C LEU A 420 -23.36 2.83 -30.09
N PRO A 421 -23.44 2.60 -28.77
CA PRO A 421 -22.25 2.52 -27.93
C PRO A 421 -21.36 1.34 -28.36
N PRO A 422 -20.07 1.37 -28.03
CA PRO A 422 -19.20 0.19 -28.17
C PRO A 422 -19.75 -1.02 -27.41
N GLY A 423 -19.60 -2.23 -27.95
CA GLY A 423 -19.94 -3.48 -27.28
C GLY A 423 -19.05 -3.78 -26.06
N PHE A 424 -19.46 -4.79 -25.29
CA PHE A 424 -18.77 -5.24 -24.08
C PHE A 424 -17.55 -6.13 -24.38
N ASP A 425 -17.51 -6.69 -25.58
CA ASP A 425 -16.59 -7.75 -26.00
C ASP A 425 -15.19 -7.23 -26.31
N ILE A 426 -14.20 -8.10 -26.25
CA ILE A 426 -12.88 -7.86 -26.83
C ILE A 426 -12.71 -8.79 -28.02
N ILE A 427 -12.41 -8.22 -29.19
CA ILE A 427 -12.11 -9.01 -30.38
C ILE A 427 -10.63 -9.39 -30.33
N LEU A 428 -10.36 -10.69 -30.21
CA LEU A 428 -9.02 -11.27 -30.27
C LEU A 428 -8.81 -11.90 -31.65
N GLU A 429 -7.88 -11.36 -32.43
CA GLU A 429 -7.56 -11.89 -33.76
C GLU A 429 -6.17 -12.53 -33.80
N GLY A 430 -6.10 -13.82 -34.13
CA GLY A 430 -4.85 -14.56 -34.26
C GLY A 430 -4.58 -15.54 -33.12
N ASP A 431 -3.46 -16.27 -33.23
CA ASP A 431 -3.12 -17.40 -32.35
C ASP A 431 -1.91 -17.15 -31.45
N GLY A 432 -1.37 -15.92 -31.48
CA GLY A 432 -0.17 -15.54 -30.75
C GLY A 432 -0.41 -15.11 -29.29
N ASP A 433 0.68 -14.78 -28.60
CA ASP A 433 0.68 -14.26 -27.21
C ASP A 433 1.13 -12.80 -27.11
N ILE A 434 1.47 -12.18 -28.24
CA ILE A 434 1.98 -10.82 -28.30
C ILE A 434 0.87 -9.93 -28.83
N TRP A 435 0.56 -8.85 -28.12
CA TRP A 435 -0.64 -8.07 -28.42
C TRP A 435 -0.31 -6.75 -29.08
N HIS A 436 -1.10 -6.46 -30.10
CA HIS A 436 -1.15 -5.16 -30.74
C HIS A 436 -2.59 -4.64 -30.69
N MET A 437 -2.80 -3.50 -30.02
CA MET A 437 -4.09 -2.82 -30.03
C MET A 437 -4.29 -2.22 -31.43
N SER A 438 -5.14 -2.85 -32.25
CA SER A 438 -5.39 -2.43 -33.63
C SER A 438 -6.56 -1.45 -33.74
N ALA A 439 -7.57 -1.57 -32.87
CA ALA A 439 -8.68 -0.63 -32.75
C ALA A 439 -9.04 -0.34 -31.29
N GLN A 440 -9.61 0.85 -31.07
CA GLN A 440 -10.15 1.28 -29.78
C GLN A 440 -11.68 1.43 -29.89
N PRO A 441 -12.42 1.33 -28.77
CA PRO A 441 -13.86 1.52 -28.76
C PRO A 441 -14.28 2.85 -29.39
N GLU A 442 -15.15 2.77 -30.40
CA GLU A 442 -15.75 3.93 -31.04
C GLU A 442 -17.26 3.73 -31.19
N ALA A 443 -18.03 4.77 -30.84
CA ALA A 443 -19.47 4.74 -31.06
C ALA A 443 -19.81 4.67 -32.56
N GLY A 444 -20.79 3.84 -32.88
CA GLY A 444 -21.47 3.78 -34.16
C GLY A 444 -22.66 4.74 -34.22
N ARG A 445 -23.40 4.69 -35.33
CA ARG A 445 -24.58 5.50 -35.56
C ARG A 445 -25.56 4.77 -36.49
N ARG A 446 -26.85 4.86 -36.14
CA ARG A 446 -27.97 4.50 -37.02
C ARG A 446 -28.97 5.63 -37.17
N GLU A 447 -29.77 5.57 -38.22
CA GLU A 447 -30.99 6.36 -38.40
C GLU A 447 -32.20 5.46 -38.18
N ILE A 448 -33.29 5.99 -37.60
CA ILE A 448 -34.51 5.23 -37.29
C ILE A 448 -35.76 5.96 -37.81
N GLN A 449 -36.76 5.19 -38.23
CA GLN A 449 -38.09 5.71 -38.61
C GLN A 449 -39.16 5.21 -37.63
N TYR A 450 -39.88 6.15 -37.00
CA TYR A 450 -40.91 5.84 -36.00
C TYR A 450 -42.33 6.05 -36.54
N ASP A 451 -43.19 5.04 -36.40
CA ASP A 451 -44.62 5.10 -36.68
C ASP A 451 -45.41 5.39 -35.40
N ALA A 452 -45.83 6.64 -35.22
CA ALA A 452 -46.62 7.06 -34.05
C ALA A 452 -48.00 6.40 -33.95
N ALA A 453 -48.56 5.85 -35.03
CA ALA A 453 -49.86 5.18 -35.00
C ALA A 453 -49.75 3.74 -34.50
N ALA A 454 -48.67 3.05 -34.85
CA ALA A 454 -48.35 1.71 -34.37
C ALA A 454 -47.57 1.73 -33.04
N ASP A 455 -46.93 2.86 -32.72
CA ASP A 455 -45.98 3.02 -31.60
C ASP A 455 -44.78 2.06 -31.71
N THR A 456 -44.28 1.90 -32.93
CA THR A 456 -43.14 1.05 -33.27
C THR A 456 -42.17 1.80 -34.19
N ILE A 457 -40.90 1.42 -34.16
CA ILE A 457 -39.89 1.77 -35.15
C ILE A 457 -40.04 0.77 -36.30
N ASN A 458 -40.22 1.28 -37.52
CA ASN A 458 -40.53 0.48 -38.70
C ASN A 458 -39.44 0.46 -39.78
N ASP A 459 -38.36 1.20 -39.56
CA ASP A 459 -37.16 1.16 -40.40
C ASP A 459 -35.94 1.60 -39.60
N GLU A 460 -34.77 1.06 -39.93
CA GLU A 460 -33.48 1.53 -39.43
C GLU A 460 -32.38 1.41 -40.48
N ILE A 461 -31.38 2.29 -40.40
CA ILE A 461 -30.24 2.30 -41.32
C ILE A 461 -28.96 2.49 -40.51
N TYR A 462 -28.08 1.48 -40.55
CA TYR A 462 -26.74 1.56 -39.97
C TYR A 462 -25.85 2.47 -40.81
N VAL A 463 -25.53 3.67 -40.29
CA VAL A 463 -24.67 4.67 -40.96
C VAL A 463 -23.19 4.40 -40.66
N LYS A 464 -22.89 4.01 -39.42
CA LYS A 464 -21.55 3.62 -38.95
C LYS A 464 -21.70 2.49 -37.93
N LEU A 465 -21.00 1.38 -38.14
CA LEU A 465 -20.97 0.29 -37.16
C LEU A 465 -20.12 0.69 -35.92
N PRO A 466 -20.51 0.30 -34.70
CA PRO A 466 -19.70 0.52 -33.51
C PRO A 466 -18.46 -0.37 -33.53
N LEU A 467 -17.35 0.15 -32.99
CA LEU A 467 -16.10 -0.61 -32.79
C LEU A 467 -15.94 -0.90 -31.31
N THR A 468 -15.45 -2.09 -30.99
CA THR A 468 -14.97 -2.43 -29.64
C THR A 468 -13.44 -2.55 -29.63
N TRP A 469 -12.86 -2.96 -28.50
CA TRP A 469 -11.44 -3.28 -28.42
C TRP A 469 -11.08 -4.39 -29.40
N GLN A 470 -10.08 -4.14 -30.24
CA GLN A 470 -9.53 -5.14 -31.16
C GLN A 470 -8.06 -5.33 -30.88
N ILE A 471 -7.69 -6.59 -30.65
CA ILE A 471 -6.35 -7.01 -30.26
C ILE A 471 -5.87 -8.04 -31.28
N GLU A 472 -4.88 -7.64 -32.08
CA GLU A 472 -4.14 -8.57 -32.91
C GLU A 472 -3.14 -9.35 -32.05
N GLN A 473 -3.22 -10.67 -32.12
CA GLN A 473 -2.40 -11.63 -31.40
C GLN A 473 -1.31 -12.21 -32.30
N LEU A 474 -0.12 -11.64 -32.17
CA LEU A 474 1.07 -11.89 -32.97
C LEU A 474 2.01 -12.91 -32.32
N GLY A 475 2.92 -13.46 -33.11
CA GLY A 475 4.00 -14.32 -32.65
C GLY A 475 3.67 -15.81 -32.56
N ALA A 476 2.55 -16.23 -33.16
CA ALA A 476 2.21 -17.65 -33.32
C ALA A 476 3.28 -18.38 -34.16
N MET A 477 4.05 -19.28 -33.55
CA MET A 477 5.08 -20.07 -34.25
C MET A 477 5.01 -21.56 -33.86
N PRO A 478 4.44 -22.43 -34.71
CA PRO A 478 4.31 -23.85 -34.39
C PRO A 478 5.63 -24.50 -33.97
N GLY A 479 5.61 -25.24 -32.86
CA GLY A 479 6.77 -25.97 -32.36
C GLY A 479 7.81 -25.13 -31.62
N LYS A 480 7.58 -23.83 -31.38
CA LYS A 480 8.48 -22.96 -30.60
C LYS A 480 7.84 -22.55 -29.28
N ILE A 481 8.62 -22.51 -28.20
CA ILE A 481 8.13 -22.06 -26.89
C ILE A 481 9.14 -21.09 -26.25
N ALA A 482 8.65 -19.98 -25.72
CA ALA A 482 9.41 -19.05 -24.90
C ALA A 482 9.10 -19.23 -23.42
N LEU A 483 10.16 -19.38 -22.62
CA LEU A 483 10.05 -19.36 -21.16
C LEU A 483 10.21 -17.93 -20.66
N THR A 484 9.23 -17.47 -19.87
CA THR A 484 9.21 -16.14 -19.28
C THR A 484 9.16 -16.21 -17.76
N PHE A 485 9.75 -15.22 -17.09
CA PHE A 485 9.86 -15.16 -15.62
C PHE A 485 9.48 -13.78 -15.11
N ASP A 486 8.51 -13.73 -14.20
CA ASP A 486 7.94 -12.49 -13.68
C ASP A 486 8.27 -12.32 -12.19
N ASP A 487 8.08 -11.09 -11.70
CA ASP A 487 8.30 -10.62 -10.32
C ASP A 487 9.75 -10.47 -9.82
N GLY A 488 10.74 -11.02 -10.53
CA GLY A 488 12.12 -10.94 -10.11
C GLY A 488 12.82 -9.60 -10.39
N PRO A 489 14.13 -9.49 -10.06
CA PRO A 489 14.98 -10.55 -9.49
C PRO A 489 14.89 -10.71 -7.97
N ASP A 490 14.62 -11.94 -7.51
CA ASP A 490 14.67 -12.35 -6.09
C ASP A 490 16.03 -13.00 -5.74
N PRO A 491 16.68 -12.59 -4.62
CA PRO A 491 18.00 -13.10 -4.25
C PRO A 491 18.04 -14.59 -3.85
N SER A 492 16.91 -15.22 -3.56
CA SER A 492 16.80 -16.61 -3.12
C SER A 492 16.47 -17.58 -4.28
N PHE A 493 15.76 -17.11 -5.30
CA PHE A 493 15.21 -17.95 -6.37
C PHE A 493 15.83 -17.66 -7.75
N THR A 494 15.92 -16.40 -8.18
CA THR A 494 16.49 -16.02 -9.49
C THR A 494 17.88 -16.63 -9.75
N PRO A 495 18.84 -16.65 -8.79
CA PRO A 495 20.14 -17.29 -9.03
C PRO A 495 20.05 -18.77 -9.41
N LYS A 496 19.13 -19.52 -8.78
CA LYS A 496 18.93 -20.95 -9.02
C LYS A 496 18.29 -21.20 -10.39
N ILE A 497 17.34 -20.35 -10.78
CA ILE A 497 16.72 -20.38 -12.11
C ILE A 497 17.79 -20.12 -13.19
N LEU A 498 18.62 -19.08 -13.02
CA LEU A 498 19.72 -18.78 -13.94
C LEU A 498 20.73 -19.94 -14.04
N ASP A 499 21.08 -20.59 -12.93
CA ASP A 499 21.96 -21.76 -12.95
C ASP A 499 21.36 -22.93 -13.75
N ILE A 500 20.05 -23.17 -13.63
CA ILE A 500 19.33 -24.20 -14.40
C ILE A 500 19.29 -23.85 -15.89
N LEU A 501 18.93 -22.60 -16.23
CA LEU A 501 18.87 -22.12 -17.62
C LEU A 501 20.23 -22.22 -18.30
N ARG A 502 21.30 -21.83 -17.60
CA ARG A 502 22.69 -21.98 -18.08
C ARG A 502 23.06 -23.45 -18.29
N ALA A 503 22.77 -24.32 -17.31
CA ALA A 503 23.07 -25.75 -17.41
C ALA A 503 22.32 -26.44 -18.55
N LYS A 504 21.09 -26.00 -18.85
CA LYS A 504 20.25 -26.52 -19.93
C LYS A 504 20.44 -25.80 -21.27
N ASN A 505 21.25 -24.73 -21.31
CA ASN A 505 21.46 -23.86 -22.46
C ASN A 505 20.13 -23.37 -23.06
N VAL A 506 19.29 -22.74 -22.23
CA VAL A 506 17.97 -22.23 -22.61
C VAL A 506 17.91 -20.71 -22.46
N PRO A 507 17.60 -19.97 -23.54
CA PRO A 507 17.31 -18.54 -23.44
C PRO A 507 15.95 -18.31 -22.76
N ALA A 508 15.80 -17.17 -22.10
CA ALA A 508 14.57 -16.80 -21.38
C ALA A 508 14.38 -15.28 -21.39
N THR A 509 13.17 -14.83 -21.06
CA THR A 509 12.82 -13.42 -20.94
C THR A 509 12.33 -13.15 -19.52
N PHE A 510 12.89 -12.14 -18.85
CA PHE A 510 12.53 -11.78 -17.49
C PHE A 510 11.76 -10.46 -17.50
N PHE A 511 10.52 -10.48 -17.02
CA PHE A 511 9.69 -9.30 -16.79
C PHE A 511 9.98 -8.78 -15.38
N VAL A 512 10.78 -7.72 -15.33
CA VAL A 512 11.45 -7.29 -14.11
C VAL A 512 10.69 -6.16 -13.44
N ILE A 513 10.44 -6.32 -12.14
CA ILE A 513 9.94 -5.25 -11.28
C ILE A 513 11.10 -4.29 -10.98
N GLY A 514 10.89 -2.99 -11.24
CA GLY A 514 11.90 -1.96 -11.00
C GLY A 514 12.42 -1.92 -9.56
N LEU A 515 11.54 -2.03 -8.57
CA LEU A 515 11.94 -2.09 -7.15
C LEU A 515 12.78 -3.33 -6.81
N ALA A 516 12.46 -4.50 -7.36
CA ALA A 516 13.23 -5.73 -7.18
C ALA A 516 14.63 -5.58 -7.81
N ALA A 517 14.71 -5.03 -9.02
CA ALA A 517 15.96 -4.70 -9.69
C ALA A 517 16.83 -3.71 -8.91
N SER A 518 16.23 -2.66 -8.32
CA SER A 518 16.94 -1.69 -7.49
C SER A 518 17.50 -2.31 -6.21
N ASN A 519 16.88 -3.38 -5.70
CA ASN A 519 17.36 -4.13 -4.55
C ASN A 519 18.45 -5.16 -4.90
N SER A 520 18.44 -5.68 -6.14
CA SER A 520 19.34 -6.73 -6.60
C SER A 520 20.05 -6.37 -7.92
N PRO A 521 20.78 -5.24 -8.00
CA PRO A 521 21.37 -4.76 -9.26
C PRO A 521 22.42 -5.71 -9.86
N SER A 522 23.11 -6.49 -9.01
CA SER A 522 24.06 -7.52 -9.46
C SER A 522 23.37 -8.69 -10.15
N LEU A 523 22.17 -9.08 -9.71
CA LEU A 523 21.38 -10.14 -10.34
C LEU A 523 20.79 -9.66 -11.66
N LEU A 524 20.29 -8.43 -11.73
CA LEU A 524 19.84 -7.86 -13.01
C LEU A 524 20.96 -7.87 -14.07
N ARG A 525 22.18 -7.45 -13.68
CA ARG A 525 23.36 -7.52 -14.56
C ARG A 525 23.69 -8.96 -14.95
N ARG A 526 23.53 -9.91 -14.04
CA ARG A 526 23.76 -11.34 -14.29
C ARG A 526 22.77 -11.88 -15.33
N ILE A 527 21.47 -11.60 -15.18
CA ILE A 527 20.43 -11.97 -16.18
C ILE A 527 20.83 -11.46 -17.56
N TYR A 528 21.19 -10.17 -17.67
CA TYR A 528 21.60 -9.58 -18.94
C TYR A 528 22.91 -10.17 -19.51
N ASN A 529 23.93 -10.37 -18.69
CA ASN A 529 25.24 -10.87 -19.14
C ASN A 529 25.20 -12.35 -19.56
N GLU A 530 24.27 -13.13 -19.04
CA GLU A 530 24.06 -14.53 -19.44
C GLU A 530 23.26 -14.68 -20.73
N GLY A 531 22.84 -13.58 -21.35
CA GLY A 531 22.20 -13.57 -22.67
C GLY A 531 20.67 -13.57 -22.66
N HIS A 532 20.05 -13.53 -21.48
CA HIS A 532 18.58 -13.44 -21.35
C HIS A 532 18.05 -12.05 -21.74
N GLN A 533 16.74 -11.96 -21.96
CA GLN A 533 16.03 -10.71 -22.26
C GLN A 533 15.49 -10.08 -20.99
N ILE A 534 15.53 -8.75 -20.92
CA ILE A 534 14.94 -7.95 -19.85
C ILE A 534 13.72 -7.25 -20.43
N ALA A 535 12.60 -7.34 -19.75
CA ALA A 535 11.34 -6.71 -20.10
C ALA A 535 10.82 -5.92 -18.89
N ASN A 536 10.01 -4.90 -19.15
CA ASN A 536 9.45 -4.03 -18.12
C ASN A 536 8.21 -4.69 -17.50
N HIS A 537 8.14 -4.70 -16.16
CA HIS A 537 6.98 -5.19 -15.40
C HIS A 537 6.54 -4.18 -14.34
N THR A 538 6.59 -2.88 -14.68
CA THR A 538 6.36 -1.72 -13.80
C THR A 538 7.41 -1.56 -12.68
N TYR A 539 7.33 -0.49 -11.88
CA TYR A 539 8.32 -0.20 -10.84
C TYR A 539 7.90 -0.79 -9.49
N THR A 540 6.63 -0.61 -9.09
CA THR A 540 6.09 -1.10 -7.82
C THR A 540 5.12 -2.26 -7.93
N HIS A 541 4.89 -2.82 -9.13
CA HIS A 541 3.98 -3.95 -9.36
C HIS A 541 2.52 -3.70 -8.88
N PRO A 542 1.84 -2.64 -9.38
CA PRO A 542 0.43 -2.39 -9.03
C PRO A 542 -0.53 -3.25 -9.86
N HIS A 543 -1.76 -3.47 -9.38
CA HIS A 543 -2.86 -3.96 -10.23
C HIS A 543 -3.09 -2.98 -11.39
N PHE A 544 -2.78 -3.43 -12.62
CA PHE A 544 -2.64 -2.52 -13.75
C PHE A 544 -3.96 -1.84 -14.15
N ALA A 545 -5.09 -2.53 -14.00
CA ALA A 545 -6.43 -1.99 -14.28
C ALA A 545 -6.85 -0.85 -13.30
N ASP A 546 -6.27 -0.78 -12.09
CA ASP A 546 -6.73 0.12 -11.03
C ASP A 546 -5.99 1.47 -10.97
N ILE A 547 -4.93 1.61 -11.76
CA ILE A 547 -4.02 2.77 -11.69
C ILE A 547 -4.35 3.86 -12.71
N SER A 548 -4.02 5.10 -12.36
CA SER A 548 -4.25 6.25 -13.25
C SER A 548 -3.33 6.24 -14.47
N ARG A 549 -3.76 6.89 -15.56
CA ARG A 549 -2.95 7.09 -16.77
C ARG A 549 -1.58 7.71 -16.50
N LEU A 550 -1.50 8.64 -15.53
CA LEU A 550 -0.24 9.26 -15.12
C LEU A 550 0.67 8.25 -14.40
N GLN A 551 0.08 7.44 -13.51
CA GLN A 551 0.81 6.41 -12.78
C GLN A 551 1.39 5.37 -13.73
N VAL A 552 0.64 4.88 -14.72
CA VAL A 552 1.16 3.96 -15.77
C VAL A 552 2.45 4.52 -16.39
N LYS A 553 2.44 5.79 -16.81
CA LYS A 553 3.63 6.43 -17.41
C LYS A 553 4.80 6.51 -16.43
N LEU A 554 4.54 6.86 -15.17
CA LEU A 554 5.58 6.96 -14.14
C LEU A 554 6.20 5.59 -13.82
N GLU A 555 5.38 4.56 -13.64
CA GLU A 555 5.81 3.18 -13.39
C GLU A 555 6.74 2.68 -14.49
N LEU A 556 6.32 2.84 -15.75
CA LEU A 556 7.10 2.40 -16.91
C LEU A 556 8.41 3.19 -17.04
N ASN A 557 8.34 4.53 -16.96
CA ASN A 557 9.52 5.38 -17.09
C ASN A 557 10.53 5.17 -15.96
N LEU A 558 10.09 4.97 -14.71
CA LEU A 558 10.98 4.71 -13.58
C LEU A 558 11.78 3.42 -13.79
N THR A 559 11.10 2.34 -14.19
CA THR A 559 11.73 1.05 -14.50
C THR A 559 12.67 1.16 -15.70
N GLU A 560 12.27 1.87 -16.75
CA GLU A 560 13.11 2.10 -17.93
C GLU A 560 14.39 2.89 -17.60
N ARG A 561 14.28 3.93 -16.78
CA ARG A 561 15.43 4.71 -16.31
C ARG A 561 16.37 3.89 -15.45
N LEU A 562 15.83 3.02 -14.60
CA LEU A 562 16.62 2.08 -13.83
C LEU A 562 17.41 1.15 -14.76
N PHE A 563 16.79 0.55 -15.78
CA PHE A 563 17.48 -0.29 -16.75
C PHE A 563 18.56 0.46 -17.51
N GLY A 564 18.26 1.68 -17.96
CA GLY A 564 19.23 2.56 -18.61
C GLY A 564 20.44 2.85 -17.71
N SER A 565 20.21 3.15 -16.43
CA SER A 565 21.27 3.46 -15.46
C SER A 565 22.14 2.24 -15.11
N LEU A 566 21.54 1.05 -14.97
CA LEU A 566 22.24 -0.16 -14.52
C LEU A 566 22.89 -0.96 -15.65
N LEU A 567 22.22 -1.04 -16.79
CA LEU A 567 22.57 -1.93 -17.90
C LEU A 567 22.99 -1.18 -19.17
N GLY A 568 22.63 0.11 -19.31
CA GLY A 568 22.92 0.89 -20.52
C GLY A 568 22.09 0.47 -21.74
N ILE A 569 20.92 -0.14 -21.51
CA ILE A 569 19.97 -0.54 -22.55
C ILE A 569 18.61 0.12 -22.31
N LYS A 570 17.78 0.10 -23.35
CA LYS A 570 16.33 0.19 -23.21
C LYS A 570 15.69 -1.19 -23.39
N THR A 571 14.43 -1.35 -23.03
CA THR A 571 13.62 -2.50 -23.46
C THR A 571 12.32 -2.05 -24.10
N ILE A 572 11.89 -2.73 -25.16
CA ILE A 572 10.57 -2.52 -25.77
C ILE A 572 9.54 -3.55 -25.30
N LEU A 573 9.95 -4.56 -24.54
CA LEU A 573 9.03 -5.61 -24.08
C LEU A 573 8.40 -5.18 -22.77
N PHE A 574 7.08 -5.30 -22.67
CA PHE A 574 6.30 -4.99 -21.48
C PHE A 574 5.24 -6.05 -21.24
N ARG A 575 5.03 -6.41 -19.98
CA ARG A 575 3.88 -7.19 -19.53
C ARG A 575 3.19 -6.46 -18.38
N PRO A 576 1.88 -6.22 -18.47
CA PRO A 576 1.11 -5.61 -17.38
C PRO A 576 0.99 -6.58 -16.19
N PRO A 577 1.16 -6.11 -14.94
CA PRO A 577 0.93 -6.93 -13.75
C PRO A 577 -0.55 -7.30 -13.54
N TYR A 578 -0.78 -8.50 -13.00
CA TYR A 578 -2.05 -9.05 -12.51
C TYR A 578 -3.18 -9.18 -13.55
N GLY A 579 -3.56 -10.43 -13.87
CA GLY A 579 -4.78 -10.76 -14.62
C GLY A 579 -4.71 -10.43 -16.11
N ILE A 580 -3.89 -9.47 -16.51
CA ILE A 580 -3.69 -9.04 -17.90
C ILE A 580 -2.39 -9.64 -18.47
N ASP A 581 -1.68 -10.44 -17.68
CA ASP A 581 -0.48 -11.19 -18.06
C ASP A 581 -0.80 -12.52 -18.76
N HIS A 582 -2.02 -13.04 -18.61
CA HIS A 582 -2.58 -14.13 -19.41
C HIS A 582 -3.41 -13.59 -20.59
N GLN A 583 -4.50 -14.21 -21.07
CA GLN A 583 -5.40 -13.62 -22.09
C GLN A 583 -6.37 -12.61 -21.46
N PRO A 584 -6.60 -11.43 -22.08
CA PRO A 584 -7.56 -10.47 -21.54
C PRO A 584 -8.99 -10.99 -21.74
N GLU A 585 -9.82 -10.87 -20.70
CA GLU A 585 -11.19 -11.35 -20.68
C GLU A 585 -12.20 -10.19 -20.67
N SER A 586 -11.79 -8.97 -20.28
CA SER A 586 -12.69 -7.82 -20.13
C SER A 586 -12.16 -6.50 -20.72
N ALA A 587 -13.08 -5.63 -21.16
CA ALA A 587 -12.72 -4.32 -21.70
C ALA A 587 -11.93 -3.43 -20.72
N ASP A 588 -12.18 -3.58 -19.41
CA ASP A 588 -11.49 -2.82 -18.36
C ASP A 588 -10.02 -3.23 -18.20
N GLU A 589 -9.71 -4.51 -18.36
CA GLU A 589 -8.34 -5.06 -18.36
C GLU A 589 -7.46 -4.42 -19.44
N VAL A 590 -8.04 -4.14 -20.61
CA VAL A 590 -7.30 -3.67 -21.79
C VAL A 590 -7.31 -2.14 -21.94
N ALA A 591 -8.18 -1.43 -21.20
CA ALA A 591 -8.41 0.01 -21.35
C ALA A 591 -7.16 0.89 -21.20
N LEU A 592 -6.16 0.43 -20.44
CA LEU A 592 -4.90 1.14 -20.21
C LEU A 592 -3.75 0.71 -21.12
N LEU A 593 -3.89 -0.41 -21.84
CA LEU A 593 -2.87 -0.96 -22.75
C LEU A 593 -2.48 -0.05 -23.94
N PRO A 594 -3.36 0.80 -24.48
CA PRO A 594 -2.95 1.78 -25.48
C PRO A 594 -1.86 2.74 -24.99
N ILE A 595 -1.74 2.97 -23.68
CA ILE A 595 -0.73 3.87 -23.11
C ILE A 595 0.67 3.28 -23.28
N PRO A 596 1.03 2.08 -22.75
CA PRO A 596 2.29 1.43 -23.05
C PRO A 596 2.58 1.32 -24.55
N GLN A 597 1.59 0.95 -25.37
CA GLN A 597 1.77 0.86 -26.82
C GLN A 597 2.15 2.22 -27.44
N SER A 598 1.50 3.32 -27.01
CA SER A 598 1.85 4.67 -27.46
C SER A 598 3.24 5.14 -27.01
N LEU A 599 3.80 4.51 -25.98
CA LEU A 599 5.19 4.73 -25.54
C LEU A 599 6.19 3.86 -26.32
N GLY A 600 5.71 2.99 -27.21
CA GLY A 600 6.51 2.10 -28.06
C GLY A 600 6.79 0.72 -27.46
N TYR A 601 6.09 0.35 -26.38
CA TYR A 601 6.17 -1.01 -25.85
C TYR A 601 5.38 -2.00 -26.70
N VAL A 602 5.94 -3.19 -26.83
CA VAL A 602 5.28 -4.42 -27.30
C VAL A 602 4.72 -5.12 -26.07
N ILE A 603 3.40 -5.33 -26.06
CA ILE A 603 2.69 -5.96 -24.95
C ILE A 603 2.79 -7.48 -25.11
N VAL A 604 3.25 -8.17 -24.07
CA VAL A 604 3.47 -9.61 -24.08
C VAL A 604 2.60 -10.27 -23.03
N GLY A 605 1.58 -11.00 -23.48
CA GLY A 605 0.77 -11.87 -22.64
C GLY A 605 1.36 -13.28 -22.50
N SER A 606 0.50 -14.23 -22.15
CA SER A 606 0.80 -15.65 -22.12
C SER A 606 -0.49 -16.48 -22.19
N ARG A 607 -0.49 -17.56 -22.97
CA ARG A 607 -1.57 -18.56 -22.94
C ARG A 607 -1.22 -19.81 -22.14
N ILE A 608 0.07 -20.00 -21.79
CA ILE A 608 0.53 -21.13 -20.99
C ILE A 608 0.87 -20.64 -19.57
N ASP A 609 -0.11 -20.71 -18.67
CA ASP A 609 0.04 -20.37 -17.24
C ASP A 609 -0.22 -21.61 -16.35
N PRO A 610 0.82 -22.14 -15.67
CA PRO A 610 0.65 -23.22 -14.71
C PRO A 610 0.19 -22.77 -13.31
N HIS A 611 0.01 -21.46 -13.10
CA HIS A 611 -0.27 -20.82 -11.82
C HIS A 611 0.76 -21.20 -10.75
N ASP A 612 2.05 -21.13 -11.09
CA ASP A 612 3.16 -21.49 -10.18
C ASP A 612 3.29 -20.56 -8.96
N TRP A 613 2.56 -19.44 -8.98
CA TRP A 613 2.49 -18.46 -7.92
C TRP A 613 1.40 -18.76 -6.86
N GLY A 614 0.44 -19.65 -7.15
CA GLY A 614 -0.76 -19.89 -6.35
C GLY A 614 -2.04 -19.59 -7.14
N GLY A 615 -3.21 -20.03 -6.67
CA GLY A 615 -4.49 -19.75 -7.36
C GLY A 615 -5.18 -18.50 -6.82
N GLU A 616 -5.85 -17.72 -7.68
CA GLU A 616 -6.72 -16.59 -7.30
C GLU A 616 -7.80 -16.97 -6.27
N GLN A 617 -8.21 -18.25 -6.25
CA GLN A 617 -9.23 -18.79 -5.36
C GLN A 617 -8.71 -19.26 -3.98
N GLY A 618 -7.56 -18.76 -3.53
CA GLY A 618 -7.01 -19.10 -2.20
C GLY A 618 -6.40 -20.51 -2.11
N GLY A 619 -6.10 -21.13 -3.24
CA GLY A 619 -5.35 -22.39 -3.30
C GLY A 619 -3.85 -22.18 -3.03
N GLY A 620 -3.23 -23.08 -2.26
CA GLY A 620 -1.78 -23.05 -2.02
C GLY A 620 -0.96 -23.25 -3.29
N VAL A 621 0.32 -22.84 -3.26
CA VAL A 621 1.27 -23.00 -4.38
C VAL A 621 1.29 -24.45 -4.88
N PRO A 622 1.06 -24.73 -6.18
CA PRO A 622 0.99 -26.08 -6.70
C PRO A 622 2.32 -26.83 -6.54
N SER A 623 2.26 -28.17 -6.50
CA SER A 623 3.46 -29.00 -6.47
C SER A 623 4.24 -28.87 -7.79
N ALA A 624 5.55 -29.15 -7.75
CA ALA A 624 6.37 -29.13 -8.96
C ALA A 624 5.86 -30.08 -10.06
N GLU A 625 5.19 -31.17 -9.68
CA GLU A 625 4.56 -32.09 -10.63
C GLU A 625 3.33 -31.49 -11.29
N GLN A 626 2.45 -30.85 -10.50
CA GLN A 626 1.27 -30.16 -11.04
C GLN A 626 1.65 -29.03 -12.01
N ILE A 627 2.70 -28.26 -11.68
CA ILE A 627 3.24 -27.21 -12.56
C ILE A 627 3.68 -27.83 -13.90
N VAL A 628 4.48 -28.90 -13.87
CA VAL A 628 4.94 -29.58 -15.10
C VAL A 628 3.76 -30.10 -15.92
N THR A 629 2.80 -30.77 -15.28
CA THR A 629 1.63 -31.32 -15.97
C THR A 629 0.84 -30.22 -16.69
N ARG A 630 0.53 -29.11 -16.01
CA ARG A 630 -0.22 -27.99 -16.59
C ARG A 630 0.51 -27.37 -17.79
N VAL A 631 1.82 -27.12 -17.67
CA VAL A 631 2.62 -26.59 -18.79
C VAL A 631 2.57 -27.55 -19.99
N MET A 632 2.72 -28.86 -19.76
CA MET A 632 2.72 -29.84 -20.84
C MET A 632 1.36 -29.99 -21.52
N GLU A 633 0.27 -30.04 -20.74
CA GLU A 633 -1.10 -30.12 -21.26
C GLU A 633 -1.44 -28.91 -22.14
N GLN A 634 -1.15 -27.70 -21.63
CA GLN A 634 -1.40 -26.45 -22.35
C GLN A 634 -0.49 -26.32 -23.59
N ALA A 635 0.81 -26.64 -23.49
CA ALA A 635 1.72 -26.62 -24.64
C ALA A 635 1.31 -27.62 -25.75
N GLN A 636 0.85 -28.82 -25.37
CA GLN A 636 0.40 -29.84 -26.33
C GLN A 636 -0.92 -29.51 -27.01
N SER A 637 -1.74 -28.64 -26.42
CA SER A 637 -2.94 -28.09 -27.08
C SER A 637 -2.60 -27.27 -28.33
N LYS A 638 -1.31 -26.92 -28.53
CA LYS A 638 -0.78 -26.08 -29.61
C LYS A 638 -1.39 -24.68 -29.66
N LYS A 639 -1.98 -24.23 -28.55
CA LYS A 639 -2.45 -22.85 -28.35
C LYS A 639 -1.40 -22.11 -27.53
N GLY A 640 -0.86 -21.03 -28.08
CA GLY A 640 0.18 -20.23 -27.43
C GLY A 640 1.59 -20.78 -27.55
N ASN A 641 2.54 -19.88 -27.36
CA ASN A 641 3.98 -20.03 -27.48
C ASN A 641 4.74 -19.52 -26.25
N ILE A 642 4.11 -18.83 -25.31
CA ILE A 642 4.75 -18.20 -24.16
C ILE A 642 4.28 -18.84 -22.86
N VAL A 643 5.25 -19.36 -22.07
CA VAL A 643 5.03 -19.91 -20.73
C VAL A 643 5.31 -18.83 -19.68
N LEU A 644 4.34 -18.56 -18.82
CA LEU A 644 4.47 -17.69 -17.65
C LEU A 644 4.97 -18.50 -16.45
N LEU A 645 6.08 -18.08 -15.86
CA LEU A 645 6.61 -18.59 -14.58
C LEU A 645 7.02 -17.39 -13.74
N HIS A 646 7.28 -17.60 -12.45
CA HIS A 646 7.70 -16.52 -11.55
C HIS A 646 9.06 -16.80 -10.92
N ASP A 647 9.95 -15.79 -10.92
CA ASP A 647 11.22 -15.83 -10.22
C ASP A 647 11.27 -14.94 -8.97
N GLY A 648 10.21 -14.17 -8.70
CA GLY A 648 9.99 -13.40 -7.47
C GLY A 648 8.55 -13.48 -6.95
N GLY A 649 8.12 -12.56 -6.09
CA GLY A 649 6.70 -12.41 -5.69
C GLY A 649 6.16 -13.42 -4.67
N GLY A 650 7.02 -14.26 -4.07
CA GLY A 650 6.60 -15.26 -3.09
C GLY A 650 7.55 -16.44 -3.00
N ASN A 651 7.09 -17.55 -2.42
CA ASN A 651 7.86 -18.79 -2.36
C ASN A 651 7.86 -19.49 -3.74
N ARG A 652 9.04 -19.63 -4.36
CA ARG A 652 9.22 -20.26 -5.69
C ARG A 652 10.00 -21.58 -5.65
N VAL A 653 10.04 -22.28 -4.51
CA VAL A 653 10.70 -23.58 -4.40
C VAL A 653 10.17 -24.60 -5.43
N ASN A 654 8.86 -24.65 -5.64
CA ASN A 654 8.24 -25.58 -6.57
C ASN A 654 8.51 -25.22 -8.04
N THR A 655 8.51 -23.92 -8.39
CA THR A 655 8.92 -23.43 -9.72
C THR A 655 10.35 -23.85 -10.04
N VAL A 656 11.29 -23.61 -9.11
CA VAL A 656 12.70 -24.00 -9.27
C VAL A 656 12.83 -25.52 -9.48
N ALA A 657 12.05 -26.33 -8.77
CA ALA A 657 12.06 -27.79 -8.91
C ALA A 657 11.39 -28.28 -10.21
N ALA A 658 10.38 -27.56 -10.72
CA ALA A 658 9.65 -27.89 -11.94
C ALA A 658 10.45 -27.55 -13.21
N LEU A 659 11.16 -26.42 -13.22
CA LEU A 659 11.85 -25.87 -14.39
C LEU A 659 12.73 -26.88 -15.18
N PRO A 660 13.63 -27.67 -14.58
CA PRO A 660 14.44 -28.60 -15.36
C PRO A 660 13.59 -29.70 -16.02
N ARG A 661 12.49 -30.13 -15.35
CA ARG A 661 11.55 -31.12 -15.89
C ARG A 661 10.74 -30.54 -17.04
N ILE A 662 10.27 -29.29 -16.92
CA ILE A 662 9.58 -28.57 -18.01
C ILE A 662 10.47 -28.52 -19.25
N ILE A 663 11.73 -28.07 -19.10
CA ILE A 663 12.68 -27.95 -20.22
C ILE A 663 12.90 -29.29 -20.92
N ASP A 664 13.13 -30.36 -20.14
CA ASP A 664 13.41 -31.68 -20.70
C ASP A 664 12.19 -32.28 -21.40
N GLN A 665 11.00 -32.12 -20.83
CA GLN A 665 9.76 -32.66 -21.40
C GLN A 665 9.30 -31.88 -22.64
N LEU A 666 9.42 -30.55 -22.66
CA LEU A 666 9.12 -29.75 -23.85
C LEU A 666 10.05 -30.13 -25.02
N ARG A 667 11.34 -30.29 -24.77
CA ARG A 667 12.30 -30.77 -25.79
C ARG A 667 11.97 -32.20 -26.25
N ALA A 668 11.63 -33.10 -25.32
CA ALA A 668 11.24 -34.47 -25.66
C ALA A 668 9.95 -34.53 -26.49
N ALA A 669 9.03 -33.57 -26.29
CA ALA A 669 7.82 -33.40 -27.09
C ALA A 669 8.07 -32.68 -28.44
N GLY A 670 9.32 -32.30 -28.74
CA GLY A 670 9.72 -31.71 -30.03
C GLY A 670 9.68 -30.19 -30.09
N PHE A 671 9.48 -29.49 -28.96
CA PHE A 671 9.48 -28.02 -28.93
C PHE A 671 10.91 -27.45 -28.90
N GLU A 672 11.13 -26.40 -29.70
CA GLU A 672 12.32 -25.56 -29.66
C GLU A 672 12.12 -24.42 -28.63
N LEU A 673 13.02 -24.31 -27.65
CA LEU A 673 12.96 -23.25 -26.64
C LEU A 673 13.67 -21.98 -27.15
N VAL A 674 12.92 -20.88 -27.27
CA VAL A 674 13.37 -19.62 -27.89
C VAL A 674 13.07 -18.41 -27.00
N PRO A 675 13.75 -17.26 -27.14
CA PRO A 675 13.35 -16.02 -26.47
C PRO A 675 12.12 -15.37 -27.14
N VAL A 676 11.45 -14.44 -26.44
CA VAL A 676 10.26 -13.73 -26.95
C VAL A 676 10.56 -12.98 -28.25
N SER A 677 11.76 -12.41 -28.40
CA SER A 677 12.12 -11.73 -29.66
C SER A 677 12.08 -12.64 -30.89
N THR A 678 12.34 -13.95 -30.75
CA THR A 678 12.25 -14.87 -31.89
C THR A 678 10.80 -14.99 -32.39
N LEU A 679 9.83 -14.98 -31.47
CA LEU A 679 8.40 -14.99 -31.81
C LEU A 679 8.01 -13.69 -32.54
N LEU A 680 8.70 -12.58 -32.27
CA LEU A 680 8.57 -11.30 -33.00
C LEU A 680 9.32 -11.25 -34.34
N GLY A 681 10.10 -12.27 -34.70
CA GLY A 681 11.03 -12.18 -35.82
C GLY A 681 12.18 -11.18 -35.61
N GLN A 682 12.49 -10.85 -34.36
CA GLN A 682 13.48 -9.85 -33.97
C GLN A 682 14.67 -10.47 -33.21
N THR A 683 15.79 -9.76 -33.24
CA THR A 683 16.99 -10.08 -32.48
C THR A 683 16.93 -9.47 -31.07
N ARG A 684 17.71 -10.04 -30.15
CA ARG A 684 17.92 -9.50 -28.79
C ARG A 684 18.30 -8.01 -28.78
N ALA A 685 19.12 -7.57 -29.74
CA ALA A 685 19.58 -6.18 -29.81
C ALA A 685 18.51 -5.20 -30.31
N GLN A 686 17.51 -5.69 -31.08
CA GLN A 686 16.38 -4.88 -31.53
C GLN A 686 15.36 -4.67 -30.40
N VAL A 687 15.09 -5.71 -29.61
CA VAL A 687 14.18 -5.58 -28.46
C VAL A 687 14.81 -4.92 -27.23
N MET A 688 16.16 -4.90 -27.16
CA MET A 688 16.92 -4.22 -26.11
C MET A 688 18.04 -3.34 -26.70
N PRO A 689 17.71 -2.21 -27.34
CA PRO A 689 18.70 -1.34 -27.97
C PRO A 689 19.59 -0.67 -26.91
N LEU A 690 20.86 -0.44 -27.27
CA LEU A 690 21.79 0.32 -26.43
C LEU A 690 21.42 1.81 -26.40
N LEU A 691 21.68 2.47 -25.28
CA LEU A 691 21.48 3.92 -25.13
C LEU A 691 22.42 4.72 -26.03
N ASP A 692 21.91 5.81 -26.60
CA ASP A 692 22.72 6.78 -27.34
C ASP A 692 23.63 7.62 -26.43
N SER A 693 24.38 8.58 -27.00
CA SER A 693 25.32 9.40 -26.22
C SER A 693 24.65 10.37 -25.24
N ASN A 694 23.49 10.94 -25.59
CA ASN A 694 22.75 11.85 -24.72
C ASN A 694 22.03 11.07 -23.62
N GLU A 695 21.42 9.95 -23.98
CA GLU A 695 20.75 9.04 -23.07
C GLU A 695 21.70 8.46 -22.03
N ARG A 696 22.94 8.13 -22.42
CA ARG A 696 23.99 7.71 -21.48
C ARG A 696 24.35 8.79 -20.46
N LEU A 697 24.31 10.07 -20.83
CA LEU A 697 24.56 11.15 -19.87
C LEU A 697 23.43 11.25 -18.83
N VAL A 698 22.18 11.16 -19.29
CA VAL A 698 21.00 11.15 -18.42
C VAL A 698 21.02 9.92 -17.51
N ALA A 699 21.30 8.73 -18.05
CA ALA A 699 21.41 7.50 -17.29
C ALA A 699 22.49 7.55 -16.19
N ARG A 700 23.59 8.30 -16.39
CA ARG A 700 24.60 8.54 -15.34
C ARG A 700 24.08 9.45 -14.23
N ALA A 701 23.30 10.47 -14.56
CA ALA A 701 22.66 11.31 -13.57
C ALA A 701 21.62 10.52 -12.77
N ASP A 702 20.83 9.67 -13.45
CA ASP A 702 19.86 8.77 -12.81
C ASP A 702 20.57 7.75 -11.90
N SER A 703 21.69 7.16 -12.35
CA SER A 703 22.52 6.26 -11.52
C SER A 703 22.94 6.94 -10.23
N PHE A 704 23.40 8.20 -10.28
CA PHE A 704 23.79 8.94 -9.08
C PHE A 704 22.62 9.05 -8.08
N VAL A 705 21.39 9.27 -8.55
CA VAL A 705 20.21 9.38 -7.69
C VAL A 705 19.83 8.02 -7.10
N PHE A 706 19.76 6.97 -7.92
CA PHE A 706 19.48 5.61 -7.44
C PHE A 706 20.54 5.11 -6.46
N ASP A 707 21.82 5.34 -6.74
CA ASP A 707 22.94 4.98 -5.86
C ASP A 707 22.89 5.78 -4.55
N SER A 708 22.60 7.08 -4.61
CA SER A 708 22.44 7.92 -3.43
C SER A 708 21.30 7.43 -2.53
N PHE A 709 20.17 7.06 -3.13
CA PHE A 709 19.03 6.50 -2.39
C PHE A 709 19.37 5.14 -1.76
N HIS A 710 20.06 4.27 -2.51
CA HIS A 710 20.52 2.98 -2.00
C HIS A 710 21.49 3.13 -0.82
N ILE A 711 22.50 4.00 -0.96
CA ILE A 711 23.47 4.32 0.10
C ILE A 711 22.76 4.92 1.31
N PHE A 712 21.83 5.84 1.09
CA PHE A 712 21.04 6.46 2.17
C PHE A 712 20.27 5.40 2.97
N ARG A 713 19.60 4.46 2.28
CA ARG A 713 18.89 3.36 2.92
C ARG A 713 19.83 2.45 3.71
N LEU A 714 20.98 2.07 3.14
CA LEU A 714 21.99 1.28 3.85
C LEU A 714 22.54 2.02 5.07
N ALA A 715 22.81 3.32 4.93
CA ALA A 715 23.30 4.17 6.01
C ALA A 715 22.27 4.27 7.14
N ILE A 716 20.97 4.37 6.81
CA ILE A 716 19.89 4.30 7.80
C ILE A 716 19.97 2.96 8.54
N VAL A 717 19.87 1.83 7.84
CA VAL A 717 19.87 0.50 8.48
C VAL A 717 21.12 0.29 9.36
N ALA A 718 22.30 0.62 8.85
CA ALA A 718 23.56 0.52 9.59
C ALA A 718 23.57 1.42 10.83
N THR A 719 23.06 2.65 10.72
CA THR A 719 22.94 3.59 11.84
C THR A 719 21.98 3.07 12.91
N PHE A 720 20.85 2.49 12.51
CA PHE A 720 19.89 1.86 13.41
C PHE A 720 20.51 0.66 14.14
N SER A 721 21.12 -0.27 13.41
CA SER A 721 21.79 -1.44 14.00
C SER A 721 22.92 -1.03 14.95
N ALA A 722 23.76 -0.08 14.56
CA ALA A 722 24.84 0.43 15.40
C ALA A 722 24.30 1.16 16.65
N GLY A 723 23.26 1.97 16.51
CA GLY A 723 22.63 2.68 17.62
C GLY A 723 22.06 1.73 18.66
N ILE A 724 21.34 0.68 18.23
CA ILE A 724 20.80 -0.36 19.12
C ILE A 724 21.95 -1.09 19.83
N LEU A 725 22.95 -1.58 19.08
CA LEU A 725 24.09 -2.29 19.67
C LEU A 725 24.85 -1.43 20.69
N LEU A 726 25.07 -0.15 20.39
CA LEU A 726 25.76 0.78 21.29
C LEU A 726 24.95 1.10 22.55
N VAL A 727 23.65 1.40 22.41
CA VAL A 727 22.79 1.73 23.56
C VAL A 727 22.55 0.51 24.44
N SER A 728 22.19 -0.63 23.86
CA SER A 728 22.00 -1.88 24.60
C SER A 728 23.30 -2.35 25.25
N GLY A 729 24.41 -2.30 24.52
CA GLY A 729 25.74 -2.63 25.06
C GLY A 729 26.12 -1.72 26.23
N ARG A 730 25.92 -0.40 26.12
CA ARG A 730 26.15 0.54 27.22
C ARG A 730 25.24 0.27 28.41
N ALA A 731 23.95 0.04 28.20
CA ALA A 731 22.99 -0.22 29.28
C ALA A 731 23.38 -1.47 30.07
N ILE A 732 23.73 -2.56 29.38
CA ILE A 732 24.23 -3.79 30.01
C ILE A 732 25.54 -3.52 30.75
N PHE A 733 26.49 -2.82 30.13
CA PHE A 733 27.79 -2.53 30.74
C PHE A 733 27.65 -1.68 32.02
N ILE A 734 26.89 -0.58 31.96
CA ILE A 734 26.63 0.28 33.13
C ILE A 734 25.86 -0.48 34.20
N GLY A 735 24.82 -1.23 33.82
CA GLY A 735 24.02 -2.02 34.76
C GLY A 735 24.86 -3.06 35.51
N LEU A 736 25.72 -3.79 34.80
CA LEU A 736 26.64 -4.76 35.41
C LEU A 736 27.63 -4.09 36.36
N LEU A 737 28.27 -2.99 35.96
CA LEU A 737 29.20 -2.26 36.82
C LEU A 737 28.49 -1.69 38.06
N ALA A 738 27.29 -1.14 37.90
CA ALA A 738 26.52 -0.62 39.01
C ALA A 738 26.12 -1.72 40.02
N LEU A 739 25.82 -2.93 39.55
CA LEU A 739 25.57 -4.10 40.40
C LEU A 739 26.85 -4.60 41.10
N ILE A 740 27.99 -4.61 40.40
CA ILE A 740 29.30 -4.96 40.98
C ILE A 740 29.65 -3.98 42.11
N GLU A 741 29.47 -2.67 41.88
CA GLU A 741 29.74 -1.66 42.91
C GLU A 741 28.81 -1.80 44.11
N LYS A 742 27.52 -2.10 43.90
CA LYS A 742 26.59 -2.37 45.01
C LYS A 742 27.03 -3.56 45.88
N ALA A 743 27.67 -4.56 45.28
CA ALA A 743 28.18 -5.73 45.99
C ALA A 743 29.52 -5.48 46.69
N ARG A 744 30.17 -4.33 46.45
CA ARG A 744 31.46 -3.99 47.05
C ARG A 744 31.30 -3.63 48.54
N PRO A 745 32.17 -4.12 49.43
CA PRO A 745 32.17 -3.72 50.83
C PRO A 745 32.40 -2.21 50.98
N ALA A 746 31.66 -1.57 51.89
CA ALA A 746 31.91 -0.16 52.23
C ALA A 746 33.33 0.01 52.80
N ASP A 747 33.98 1.12 52.44
CA ASP A 747 35.29 1.46 53.00
C ASP A 747 35.15 1.70 54.53
N PRO A 748 36.11 1.23 55.34
CA PRO A 748 36.07 1.38 56.78
C PRO A 748 36.10 2.86 57.18
N GLU A 749 35.17 3.27 58.04
CA GLU A 749 35.12 4.64 58.56
C GLU A 749 36.37 4.95 59.40
N GLN A 750 36.99 6.10 59.14
CA GLN A 750 38.11 6.63 59.93
C GLN A 750 37.62 7.78 60.81
N PRO A 751 37.07 7.51 62.02
CA PRO A 751 36.39 8.52 62.83
C PRO A 751 37.26 9.70 63.28
N ASP A 752 38.59 9.51 63.27
CA ASP A 752 39.59 10.51 63.66
C ASP A 752 39.98 11.48 62.53
N PHE A 753 39.65 11.15 61.27
CA PHE A 753 39.95 12.02 60.12
C PHE A 753 38.90 13.12 59.99
N ARG A 754 39.12 14.25 60.68
CA ARG A 754 38.20 15.41 60.70
C ARG A 754 38.86 16.71 60.24
N PRO A 755 39.32 16.82 58.97
CA PRO A 755 39.89 18.05 58.45
C PRO A 755 38.88 19.20 58.47
N ARG A 756 39.38 20.45 58.46
CA ARG A 756 38.50 21.62 58.37
C ARG A 756 37.82 21.67 57.00
N VAL A 757 36.51 21.90 56.99
CA VAL A 757 35.67 22.00 55.78
C VAL A 757 35.21 23.44 55.57
N SER A 758 35.38 23.96 54.36
CA SER A 758 34.74 25.23 53.93
C SER A 758 33.63 24.93 52.93
N VAL A 759 32.40 25.26 53.29
CA VAL A 759 31.22 25.17 52.42
C VAL A 759 31.11 26.45 51.61
N LEU A 760 31.13 26.38 50.28
CA LEU A 760 31.02 27.52 49.38
C LEU A 760 29.61 27.58 48.79
N VAL A 761 28.93 28.70 48.99
CA VAL A 761 27.55 28.92 48.50
C VAL A 761 27.50 30.19 47.65
N PRO A 762 27.51 30.08 46.30
CA PRO A 762 27.28 31.22 45.42
C PRO A 762 25.77 31.52 45.32
N ALA A 763 25.36 32.76 45.57
CA ALA A 763 23.95 33.16 45.55
C ALA A 763 23.71 34.38 44.64
N HIS A 764 22.66 34.33 43.82
CA HIS A 764 22.20 35.44 42.99
C HIS A 764 20.70 35.33 42.71
N ASP A 765 19.88 36.23 43.27
CA ASP A 765 18.41 36.22 43.13
C ASP A 765 17.75 34.94 43.68
N GLU A 766 18.04 34.56 44.94
CA GLU A 766 17.67 33.28 45.58
C GLU A 766 16.85 33.46 46.89
N GLU A 767 16.09 34.57 47.02
CA GLU A 767 15.41 34.92 48.28
C GLU A 767 14.44 33.85 48.81
N ALA A 768 13.91 33.01 47.92
CA ALA A 768 12.93 31.98 48.25
C ALA A 768 13.54 30.72 48.92
N VAL A 769 14.84 30.45 48.73
CA VAL A 769 15.47 29.15 49.08
C VAL A 769 16.77 29.28 49.87
N ILE A 770 17.46 30.43 49.78
CA ILE A 770 18.80 30.61 50.36
C ILE A 770 18.88 30.36 51.88
N LEU A 771 17.84 30.73 52.63
CA LEU A 771 17.84 30.56 54.09
C LEU A 771 17.86 29.08 54.49
N ASP A 772 17.09 28.25 53.79
CA ASP A 772 16.99 26.82 54.07
C ASP A 772 18.27 26.09 53.67
N THR A 773 18.91 26.50 52.57
CA THR A 773 20.23 26.03 52.15
C THR A 773 21.28 26.26 53.25
N ILE A 774 21.42 27.50 53.74
CA ILE A 774 22.42 27.80 54.79
C ILE A 774 22.08 27.10 56.11
N ARG A 775 20.80 27.04 56.51
CA ARG A 775 20.37 26.29 57.71
C ARG A 775 20.71 24.81 57.59
N SER A 776 20.51 24.20 56.43
CA SER A 776 20.84 22.79 56.21
C SER A 776 22.33 22.50 56.36
N ALA A 777 23.19 23.39 55.85
CA ALA A 777 24.64 23.30 56.02
C ALA A 777 25.07 23.50 57.47
N LEU A 778 24.46 24.44 58.21
CA LEU A 778 24.72 24.67 59.63
C LEU A 778 24.23 23.53 60.54
N ASN A 779 23.19 22.81 60.12
CA ASN A 779 22.61 21.65 60.80
C ASN A 779 23.37 20.35 60.52
N SER A 780 24.48 20.40 59.76
CA SER A 780 25.31 19.22 59.53
C SER A 780 25.91 18.69 60.84
N ASP A 781 26.06 17.38 60.92
CA ASP A 781 26.69 16.69 62.05
C ASP A 781 28.23 16.85 62.09
N TYR A 782 28.82 17.47 61.07
CA TYR A 782 30.26 17.65 60.96
C TYR A 782 30.73 18.85 61.81
N PRO A 783 31.61 18.66 62.81
CA PRO A 783 31.89 19.71 63.81
C PRO A 783 32.83 20.82 63.34
N ASN A 784 33.66 20.58 62.33
CA ASN A 784 34.73 21.50 61.89
C ASN A 784 34.39 22.15 60.53
N ILE A 785 33.23 22.81 60.46
CA ILE A 785 32.74 23.50 59.26
C ILE A 785 32.80 25.03 59.39
N GLU A 786 33.08 25.68 58.26
CA GLU A 786 32.76 27.09 58.03
C GLU A 786 32.00 27.22 56.71
N ILE A 787 31.20 28.27 56.57
CA ILE A 787 30.38 28.53 55.38
C ILE A 787 30.79 29.89 54.80
N ALA A 788 31.19 29.92 53.54
CA ALA A 788 31.48 31.13 52.78
C ALA A 788 30.37 31.34 51.75
N VAL A 789 29.52 32.32 51.98
CA VAL A 789 28.40 32.70 51.10
C VAL A 789 28.80 33.93 50.31
N VAL A 790 28.74 33.86 48.98
CA VAL A 790 29.01 35.01 48.11
C VAL A 790 27.72 35.42 47.42
N ASN A 791 27.20 36.59 47.79
CA ASN A 791 26.10 37.24 47.10
C ASN A 791 26.64 37.99 45.87
N ASP A 792 26.37 37.43 44.68
CA ASP A 792 26.87 37.89 43.38
C ASP A 792 25.92 38.92 42.75
N GLY A 793 25.70 40.02 43.46
CA GLY A 793 24.93 41.17 42.96
C GLY A 793 23.45 40.87 42.77
N SER A 794 22.82 40.21 43.74
CA SER A 794 21.37 39.98 43.76
C SER A 794 20.58 41.29 43.68
N THR A 795 19.46 41.24 42.97
CA THR A 795 18.49 42.31 42.75
C THR A 795 17.24 42.18 43.61
N ASP A 796 17.08 41.03 44.29
CA ASP A 796 16.01 40.71 45.23
C ASP A 796 16.46 40.85 46.71
N ALA A 797 15.67 40.33 47.66
CA ALA A 797 15.98 40.43 49.09
C ALA A 797 17.10 39.48 49.58
N THR A 798 17.72 38.66 48.71
CA THR A 798 18.72 37.64 49.08
C THR A 798 19.81 38.18 50.01
N GLY A 799 20.42 39.31 49.64
CA GLY A 799 21.50 39.91 50.43
C GLY A 799 21.06 40.35 51.82
N ALA A 800 19.91 41.03 51.90
CA ALA A 800 19.38 41.52 53.16
C ALA A 800 18.95 40.38 54.10
N LEU A 801 18.42 39.29 53.54
CA LEU A 801 18.05 38.08 54.30
C LEU A 801 19.30 37.38 54.87
N LEU A 802 20.37 37.26 54.09
CA LEU A 802 21.63 36.69 54.54
C LEU A 802 22.23 37.47 55.72
N ASP A 803 22.32 38.80 55.58
CA ASP A 803 22.87 39.68 56.63
C ASP A 803 22.04 39.60 57.91
N LYS A 804 20.71 39.63 57.78
CA LYS A 804 19.77 39.61 58.90
C LYS A 804 19.84 38.31 59.70
N GLU A 805 19.82 37.16 59.02
CA GLU A 805 19.71 35.86 59.68
C GLU A 805 21.08 35.29 60.11
N PHE A 806 22.14 35.53 59.33
CA PHE A 806 23.44 34.87 59.53
C PHE A 806 24.61 35.83 59.75
N GLY A 807 24.44 37.14 59.64
CA GLY A 807 25.54 38.11 59.80
C GLY A 807 26.22 38.10 61.17
N SER A 808 25.61 37.47 62.18
CA SER A 808 26.18 37.29 63.53
C SER A 808 26.69 35.88 63.83
N ASP A 809 26.50 34.88 62.94
CA ASP A 809 27.02 33.52 63.15
C ASP A 809 28.50 33.46 62.75
N SER A 810 29.38 33.22 63.73
CA SER A 810 30.83 33.15 63.51
C SER A 810 31.30 32.07 62.52
N ARG A 811 30.44 31.10 62.20
CA ARG A 811 30.71 30.04 61.21
C ARG A 811 30.36 30.49 59.78
N VAL A 812 29.58 31.56 59.60
CA VAL A 812 29.12 32.03 58.29
C VAL A 812 29.85 33.32 57.90
N ARG A 813 30.45 33.34 56.71
CA ARG A 813 31.14 34.49 56.12
C ARG A 813 30.39 34.93 54.88
N ILE A 814 29.76 36.10 54.95
CA ILE A 814 29.00 36.66 53.84
C ILE A 814 29.88 37.68 53.10
N HIS A 815 29.91 37.59 51.78
CA HIS A 815 30.60 38.54 50.92
C HIS A 815 29.69 39.02 49.80
N HIS A 816 29.52 40.34 49.68
CA HIS A 816 28.73 40.96 48.62
C HIS A 816 29.67 41.48 47.52
N GLN A 817 29.37 41.13 46.27
CA GLN A 817 30.10 41.61 45.10
C GLN A 817 29.13 42.02 43.98
N PRO A 818 29.53 42.85 43.00
CA PRO A 818 28.76 43.03 41.77
C PRO A 818 28.64 41.71 41.00
N ASN A 819 27.54 41.53 40.25
CA ASN A 819 27.30 40.31 39.47
C ASN A 819 28.43 40.06 38.46
N ARG A 820 29.17 38.98 38.68
CA ARG A 820 30.29 38.53 37.85
C ARG A 820 30.17 37.07 37.41
N GLY A 821 29.05 36.43 37.73
CA GLY A 821 28.72 35.05 37.41
C GLY A 821 29.19 34.05 38.46
N LYS A 822 28.48 32.92 38.53
CA LYS A 822 28.71 31.81 39.49
C LYS A 822 30.19 31.39 39.61
N PRO A 823 30.97 31.16 38.53
CA PRO A 823 32.36 30.74 38.70
C PRO A 823 33.24 31.83 39.34
N ALA A 824 32.94 33.12 39.13
CA ALA A 824 33.64 34.21 39.79
C ALA A 824 33.29 34.27 41.29
N ALA A 825 32.01 34.10 41.63
CA ALA A 825 31.54 34.00 43.02
C ALA A 825 32.16 32.81 43.75
N LEU A 826 32.22 31.62 43.12
CA LEU A 826 32.87 30.43 43.68
C LEU A 826 34.37 30.63 43.91
N ASN A 827 35.08 31.29 42.99
CA ASN A 827 36.50 31.62 43.20
C ASN A 827 36.70 32.64 44.33
N GLN A 828 35.78 33.60 44.49
CA GLN A 828 35.81 34.55 45.60
C GLN A 828 35.55 33.81 46.93
N ALA A 829 34.59 32.89 46.97
CA ALA A 829 34.33 32.03 48.12
C ALA A 829 35.56 31.16 48.45
N LEU A 830 36.21 30.57 47.44
CA LEU A 830 37.43 29.78 47.58
C LEU A 830 38.60 30.60 48.13
N ALA A 831 38.68 31.90 47.84
CA ALA A 831 39.69 32.80 48.40
C ALA A 831 39.46 33.11 49.88
N LEU A 832 38.19 33.08 50.32
CA LEU A 832 37.80 33.26 51.73
C LEU A 832 37.88 31.97 52.55
N ALA A 833 37.94 30.82 51.87
CA ALA A 833 37.97 29.48 52.45
C ALA A 833 39.32 29.14 53.10
N THR A 834 39.26 28.62 54.32
CA THR A 834 40.43 28.21 55.11
C THR A 834 40.49 26.69 55.37
N GLY A 835 39.48 25.94 54.93
CA GLY A 835 39.41 24.50 55.02
C GLY A 835 40.37 23.77 54.08
N GLU A 836 40.77 22.58 54.49
CA GLU A 836 41.54 21.63 53.67
C GLU A 836 40.64 20.95 52.64
N ILE A 837 39.35 20.80 52.98
CA ILE A 837 38.31 20.27 52.11
C ILE A 837 37.31 21.39 51.81
N ILE A 838 36.95 21.51 50.54
CA ILE A 838 35.99 22.49 50.03
C ILE A 838 34.72 21.73 49.65
N VAL A 839 33.57 22.12 50.17
CA VAL A 839 32.28 21.57 49.76
C VAL A 839 31.52 22.66 49.01
N THR A 840 31.09 22.40 47.79
CA THR A 840 30.23 23.31 47.03
C THR A 840 28.77 22.90 47.20
N ILE A 841 27.92 23.87 47.52
CA ILE A 841 26.47 23.71 47.61
C ILE A 841 25.83 24.87 46.83
N ASP A 842 24.88 24.56 45.95
CA ASP A 842 24.12 25.58 45.22
C ASP A 842 23.11 26.26 46.17
N ALA A 843 22.79 27.53 45.91
CA ALA A 843 21.93 28.35 46.78
C ALA A 843 20.49 27.80 46.96
N ASP A 844 20.07 26.87 46.11
CA ASP A 844 18.76 26.21 46.07
C ASP A 844 18.79 24.75 46.57
N THR A 845 19.84 24.36 47.28
CA THR A 845 20.09 22.96 47.64
C THR A 845 20.13 22.74 49.15
N VAL A 846 19.26 21.84 49.64
CA VAL A 846 19.18 21.41 51.04
C VAL A 846 19.90 20.08 51.21
N ILE A 847 20.86 19.99 52.12
CA ILE A 847 21.63 18.75 52.36
C ILE A 847 21.09 17.97 53.57
N GLU A 848 21.24 16.64 53.57
CA GLU A 848 20.98 15.83 54.76
C GLU A 848 22.04 16.08 55.86
N PRO A 849 21.70 15.95 57.16
CA PRO A 849 22.62 16.25 58.26
C PRO A 849 23.99 15.55 58.16
N HIS A 850 24.00 14.31 57.68
CA HIS A 850 25.20 13.47 57.57
C HIS A 850 25.96 13.64 56.24
N ALA A 851 25.45 14.45 55.29
CA ALA A 851 25.97 14.49 53.92
C ALA A 851 27.45 14.93 53.85
N ILE A 852 27.85 15.96 54.61
CA ILE A 852 29.24 16.43 54.64
C ILE A 852 30.15 15.35 55.24
N SER A 853 29.76 14.72 56.34
CA SER A 853 30.52 13.63 56.97
C SER A 853 30.76 12.46 56.00
N LYS A 854 29.73 12.09 55.23
CA LYS A 854 29.82 11.04 54.20
C LYS A 854 30.75 11.42 53.04
N LEU A 855 30.77 12.68 52.61
CA LEU A 855 31.73 13.13 51.58
C LEU A 855 33.17 13.15 52.10
N VAL A 856 33.38 13.64 53.32
CA VAL A 856 34.73 13.92 53.85
C VAL A 856 35.53 12.63 54.12
N ARG A 857 34.87 11.52 54.48
CA ARG A 857 35.54 10.25 54.83
C ARG A 857 36.50 9.73 53.75
N HIS A 858 36.20 9.99 52.49
CA HIS A 858 37.02 9.56 51.34
C HIS A 858 38.37 10.28 51.23
N PHE A 859 38.48 11.49 51.78
CA PHE A 859 39.71 12.28 51.70
C PHE A 859 40.83 11.79 52.63
N ALA A 860 40.56 10.78 53.46
CA ALA A 860 41.58 10.04 54.20
C ALA A 860 42.60 9.41 53.24
N ASP A 861 42.20 9.02 52.01
CA ASP A 861 43.16 8.70 50.95
C ASP A 861 43.70 10.00 50.34
N PRO A 862 45.02 10.27 50.47
CA PRO A 862 45.63 11.50 49.95
C PRO A 862 45.58 11.62 48.43
N ARG A 863 45.23 10.56 47.69
CA ARG A 863 45.08 10.58 46.23
C ARG A 863 43.71 11.07 45.77
N VAL A 864 42.75 11.21 46.69
CA VAL A 864 41.39 11.69 46.39
C VAL A 864 41.41 13.20 46.26
N GLY A 865 41.01 13.67 45.08
CA GLY A 865 40.90 15.10 44.76
C GLY A 865 39.47 15.62 44.82
N ALA A 866 38.46 14.75 44.61
CA ALA A 866 37.05 15.14 44.70
C ALA A 866 36.13 13.97 45.03
N VAL A 867 34.95 14.27 45.55
CA VAL A 867 33.87 13.32 45.84
C VAL A 867 32.54 13.94 45.42
N ALA A 868 31.76 13.22 44.60
CA ALA A 868 30.43 13.61 44.19
C ALA A 868 29.38 13.05 45.16
N GLY A 869 28.44 13.89 45.60
CA GLY A 869 27.26 13.45 46.34
C GLY A 869 26.09 13.04 45.44
N ASN A 870 25.12 12.39 46.06
CA ASN A 870 23.84 11.99 45.48
C ASN A 870 22.84 13.16 45.54
N VAL A 871 22.64 13.83 44.41
CA VAL A 871 21.67 14.92 44.30
C VAL A 871 20.33 14.36 43.86
N LYS A 872 19.25 14.76 44.52
CA LYS A 872 17.86 14.38 44.25
C LYS A 872 17.00 15.62 44.02
N VAL A 873 15.93 15.47 43.23
CA VAL A 873 14.96 16.55 43.01
C VAL A 873 14.00 16.64 44.20
N GLY A 874 13.85 17.81 44.82
CA GLY A 874 12.94 18.05 45.95
C GLY A 874 11.48 18.31 45.53
N ASN A 875 11.27 19.18 44.54
CA ASN A 875 9.95 19.67 44.11
C ASN A 875 9.25 18.80 43.04
N ARG A 876 8.96 17.55 43.36
CA ARG A 876 8.37 16.55 42.43
C ARG A 876 6.86 16.69 42.19
N THR A 877 6.37 17.93 42.10
CA THR A 877 4.93 18.28 42.03
C THR A 877 4.35 18.23 40.61
N LYS A 878 5.17 18.35 39.56
CA LYS A 878 4.74 18.44 38.16
C LYS A 878 5.37 17.33 37.31
N TRP A 879 4.77 17.02 36.16
CA TRP A 879 5.32 16.01 35.22
C TRP A 879 6.76 16.30 34.81
N ILE A 880 7.11 17.57 34.57
CA ILE A 880 8.46 17.98 34.17
C ILE A 880 9.51 17.75 35.27
N THR A 881 9.18 18.04 36.54
CA THR A 881 10.07 17.82 37.67
C THR A 881 10.17 16.34 38.02
N ARG A 882 9.11 15.55 37.79
CA ARG A 882 9.12 14.08 37.88
C ARG A 882 9.98 13.43 36.79
N TRP A 883 9.93 13.89 35.54
CA TRP A 883 10.83 13.41 34.47
C TRP A 883 12.29 13.77 34.74
N GLN A 884 12.55 14.94 35.31
CA GLN A 884 13.90 15.30 35.74
C GLN A 884 14.38 14.45 36.92
N ALA A 885 13.51 14.14 37.89
CA ALA A 885 13.83 13.19 38.96
C ALA A 885 14.18 11.79 38.41
N LEU A 886 13.39 11.31 37.45
CA LEU A 886 13.64 10.05 36.73
C LEU A 886 15.01 10.07 36.04
N GLU A 887 15.37 11.14 35.35
CA GLU A 887 16.69 11.31 34.72
C GLU A 887 17.84 11.31 35.73
N TYR A 888 17.67 11.95 36.89
CA TYR A 888 18.69 11.96 37.95
C TYR A 888 18.98 10.54 38.44
N ILE A 889 17.93 9.75 38.69
CA ILE A 889 18.05 8.35 39.12
C ILE A 889 18.71 7.49 38.02
N THR A 890 18.18 7.54 36.80
CA THR A 890 18.55 6.59 35.74
C THR A 890 19.81 6.96 34.99
N SER A 891 20.11 8.26 34.86
CA SER A 891 21.28 8.73 34.09
C SER A 891 22.37 9.30 34.98
N GLN A 892 22.07 10.06 36.04
CA GLN A 892 23.14 10.69 36.81
C GLN A 892 23.70 9.75 37.89
N ASN A 893 22.83 9.17 38.72
CA ASN A 893 23.25 8.38 39.87
C ASN A 893 23.76 7.00 39.46
N MET A 894 23.03 6.31 38.58
CA MET A 894 23.45 5.01 38.08
C MET A 894 24.79 5.10 37.30
N GLU A 895 24.97 6.13 36.46
CA GLU A 895 26.22 6.32 35.71
C GLU A 895 27.38 6.67 36.64
N LYS A 896 27.20 7.53 37.64
CA LYS A 896 28.24 7.85 38.63
C LYS A 896 28.66 6.62 39.43
N ARG A 897 27.71 5.78 39.85
CA ARG A 897 28.00 4.51 40.53
C ARG A 897 28.86 3.58 39.67
N ALA A 898 28.49 3.40 38.40
CA ALA A 898 29.28 2.58 37.48
C ALA A 898 30.66 3.20 37.18
N PHE A 899 30.74 4.53 37.08
CA PHE A 899 31.97 5.24 36.72
C PHE A 899 32.92 5.44 37.90
N ASP A 900 32.44 5.30 39.13
CA ASP A 900 33.26 5.26 40.34
C ASP A 900 34.29 4.12 40.27
N LEU A 901 33.84 2.90 39.94
CA LEU A 901 34.67 1.71 39.75
C LEU A 901 35.83 1.93 38.76
N LEU A 902 35.58 2.71 37.71
CA LEU A 902 36.53 2.99 36.64
C LEU A 902 37.28 4.32 36.85
N ASN A 903 36.98 5.01 37.95
CA ASN A 903 37.51 6.33 38.31
C ASN A 903 37.34 7.34 37.15
N CYS A 904 36.18 7.33 36.50
CA CYS A 904 35.87 8.10 35.29
C CYS A 904 34.63 8.99 35.41
N ILE A 905 34.24 9.35 36.65
CA ILE A 905 33.17 10.31 36.92
C ILE A 905 33.39 11.57 36.08
N THR A 906 32.35 11.93 35.33
CA THR A 906 32.40 13.01 34.33
C THR A 906 32.01 14.36 34.91
N VAL A 907 31.23 14.38 35.99
CA VAL A 907 30.80 15.60 36.68
C VAL A 907 30.65 15.33 38.18
N VAL A 908 31.36 16.11 39.00
CA VAL A 908 31.05 16.29 40.42
C VAL A 908 30.11 17.50 40.52
N PRO A 909 28.85 17.32 40.94
CA PRO A 909 27.83 18.36 40.82
C PRO A 909 28.10 19.55 41.76
N GLY A 910 27.86 20.77 41.27
CA GLY A 910 27.94 21.98 42.10
C GLY A 910 27.00 21.99 43.30
N ALA A 911 25.84 21.32 43.19
CA ALA A 911 24.83 21.21 44.25
C ALA A 911 25.30 20.41 45.48
N LEU A 912 26.16 19.40 45.30
CA LEU A 912 26.77 18.66 46.40
C LEU A 912 28.07 17.99 45.94
N GLY A 913 29.17 18.73 46.04
CA GLY A 913 30.49 18.27 45.63
C GLY A 913 31.56 18.61 46.66
N ALA A 914 32.37 17.65 47.07
CA ALA A 914 33.52 17.88 47.93
C ALA A 914 34.82 17.81 47.13
N TRP A 915 35.78 18.66 47.49
CA TRP A 915 37.01 18.87 46.74
C TRP A 915 38.19 19.07 47.69
N ARG A 916 39.34 18.49 47.40
CA ARG A 916 40.58 18.80 48.13
C ARG A 916 41.04 20.20 47.72
N ALA A 917 41.23 21.09 48.68
CA ALA A 917 41.54 22.50 48.39
C ALA A 917 42.78 22.65 47.50
N ASP A 918 43.82 21.85 47.75
CA ASP A 918 45.05 21.85 46.95
C ASP A 918 44.82 21.36 45.51
N ALA A 919 43.94 20.39 45.31
CA ALA A 919 43.59 19.92 43.97
C ALA A 919 42.86 21.00 43.16
N VAL A 920 41.94 21.73 43.79
CA VAL A 920 41.21 22.86 43.16
C VAL A 920 42.16 24.01 42.83
N ARG A 921 43.05 24.38 43.77
CA ARG A 921 44.05 25.43 43.54
C ARG A 921 45.04 25.04 42.43
N ALA A 922 45.50 23.79 42.41
CA ALA A 922 46.36 23.26 41.34
C ALA A 922 45.65 23.17 39.97
N ALA A 923 44.31 23.02 39.97
CA ALA A 923 43.49 23.09 38.77
C ALA A 923 43.36 24.52 38.21
N GLY A 924 43.59 25.54 39.06
CA GLY A 924 43.46 26.95 38.71
C GLY A 924 42.14 27.58 39.19
N GLY A 925 41.44 26.94 40.12
CA GLY A 925 40.10 27.37 40.58
C GLY A 925 38.98 26.95 39.62
N PHE A 926 37.82 27.59 39.77
CA PHE A 926 36.65 27.38 38.91
C PHE A 926 36.81 28.16 37.60
N ALA A 927 36.69 27.49 36.46
CA ALA A 927 36.91 28.12 35.17
C ALA A 927 35.80 29.11 34.80
N THR A 928 36.18 30.26 34.22
CA THR A 928 35.26 31.31 33.76
C THR A 928 35.05 31.30 32.23
N ASP A 929 35.76 30.41 31.51
CA ASP A 929 35.67 30.26 30.06
C ASP A 929 34.70 29.16 29.61
N THR A 930 34.03 28.49 30.55
CA THR A 930 32.97 27.48 30.35
C THR A 930 31.71 27.83 31.15
N LEU A 931 30.53 27.38 30.68
CA LEU A 931 29.26 27.54 31.41
C LEU A 931 28.99 26.45 32.46
N ALA A 932 29.74 25.35 32.42
CA ALA A 932 29.69 24.27 33.40
C ALA A 932 31.06 24.19 34.08
N GLU A 933 31.26 25.02 35.09
CA GLU A 933 32.52 25.13 35.83
C GLU A 933 32.87 23.85 36.59
N ASP A 934 31.86 23.13 37.06
CA ASP A 934 31.96 21.89 37.82
C ASP A 934 32.46 20.72 36.95
N THR A 935 31.95 20.62 35.73
CA THR A 935 32.37 19.64 34.71
C THR A 935 33.81 19.90 34.28
N ASP A 936 34.16 21.16 34.01
CA ASP A 936 35.53 21.54 33.64
C ASP A 936 36.54 21.28 34.78
N LEU A 937 36.16 21.58 36.03
CA LEU A 937 36.99 21.30 37.21
C LEU A 937 37.17 19.79 37.41
N THR A 938 36.10 19.01 37.23
CA THR A 938 36.14 17.53 37.29
C THR A 938 37.17 16.99 36.30
N PHE A 939 37.11 17.40 35.03
CA PHE A 939 38.10 17.00 34.02
C PHE A 939 39.50 17.50 34.33
N SER A 940 39.64 18.72 34.86
CA SER A 940 40.94 19.32 35.22
C SER A 940 41.63 18.59 36.36
N ILE A 941 40.88 18.11 37.34
CA ILE A 941 41.37 17.30 38.46
C ILE A 941 41.74 15.90 37.98
N ARG A 942 40.87 15.21 37.22
CA ARG A 942 41.19 13.90 36.62
C ARG A 942 42.41 13.95 35.71
N ARG A 943 42.54 14.99 34.89
CA ARG A 943 43.68 15.19 33.97
C ARG A 943 45.02 15.25 34.70
N ARG A 944 45.02 15.64 35.98
CA ARG A 944 46.21 15.71 36.85
C ARG A 944 46.45 14.43 37.66
N GLY A 945 45.63 13.39 37.48
CA GLY A 945 45.80 12.07 38.10
C GLY A 945 45.09 11.88 39.44
N TRP A 946 44.41 12.90 39.97
CA TRP A 946 43.65 12.82 41.22
C TRP A 946 42.42 11.92 41.08
N LYS A 947 42.18 11.02 42.03
CA LYS A 947 40.98 10.17 42.05
C LYS A 947 39.74 10.99 42.38
N ILE A 948 38.62 10.62 41.76
CA ILE A 948 37.29 11.16 42.05
C ILE A 948 36.39 9.99 42.42
N PHE A 949 35.66 10.14 43.53
CA PHE A 949 34.73 9.14 44.02
C PHE A 949 33.28 9.63 44.01
N TYR A 950 32.32 8.72 44.10
CA TYR A 950 30.89 8.99 44.30
C TYR A 950 30.42 8.38 45.62
N ASP A 951 29.76 9.18 46.45
CA ASP A 951 29.14 8.70 47.69
C ASP A 951 27.61 8.73 47.57
N GLU A 952 26.98 7.55 47.55
CA GLU A 952 25.53 7.41 47.41
C GLU A 952 24.76 7.85 48.66
N GLU A 953 25.41 7.86 49.84
CA GLU A 953 24.81 8.18 51.14
C GLU A 953 24.87 9.68 51.44
N ALA A 954 25.71 10.43 50.72
CA ALA A 954 25.75 11.89 50.81
C ALA A 954 24.61 12.50 49.98
N ILE A 955 23.43 12.69 50.58
CA ILE A 955 22.22 13.11 49.88
C ILE A 955 21.99 14.63 49.99
N ALA A 956 21.58 15.23 48.86
CA ALA A 956 21.08 16.60 48.79
C ALA A 956 19.81 16.69 47.94
N PHE A 957 18.92 17.62 48.28
CA PHE A 957 17.69 17.92 47.56
C PHE A 957 17.78 19.31 46.91
N THR A 958 17.62 19.38 45.59
CA THR A 958 17.65 20.61 44.79
C THR A 958 16.31 20.86 44.11
N GLU A 959 16.01 22.13 43.82
CA GLU A 959 14.81 22.55 43.10
C GLU A 959 14.96 22.37 41.57
N ALA A 960 14.08 21.57 40.96
CA ALA A 960 14.03 21.41 39.51
C ALA A 960 13.15 22.50 38.85
N PRO A 961 13.47 22.95 37.63
CA PRO A 961 12.61 23.89 36.90
C PRO A 961 11.19 23.36 36.67
N GLU A 962 10.19 24.13 37.08
CA GLU A 962 8.78 23.76 36.97
C GLU A 962 8.13 24.05 35.62
N THR A 963 8.82 24.76 34.71
CA THR A 963 8.29 25.15 33.39
C THR A 963 9.22 24.70 32.25
N PRO A 964 8.67 24.39 31.05
CA PRO A 964 9.47 23.98 29.91
C PRO A 964 10.55 25.00 29.51
N GLY A 965 10.22 26.30 29.56
CA GLY A 965 11.16 27.37 29.23
C GLY A 965 12.34 27.46 30.20
N ALA A 966 12.09 27.32 31.50
CA ALA A 966 13.14 27.30 32.52
C ALA A 966 14.02 26.03 32.40
N LEU A 967 13.41 24.86 32.15
CA LEU A 967 14.16 23.63 31.92
C LEU A 967 15.06 23.73 30.68
N ILE A 968 14.55 24.23 29.55
CA ILE A 968 15.35 24.41 28.31
C ILE A 968 16.55 25.32 28.57
N LYS A 969 16.38 26.41 29.33
CA LYS A 969 17.49 27.30 29.71
C LYS A 969 18.53 26.58 30.57
N GLN A 970 18.09 25.84 31.60
CA GLN A 970 18.98 25.05 32.45
C GLN A 970 19.77 24.03 31.62
N ARG A 971 19.08 23.21 30.84
CA ARG A 971 19.68 22.15 30.04
C ARG A 971 20.58 22.67 28.93
N PHE A 972 20.22 23.78 28.31
CA PHE A 972 21.10 24.43 27.33
C PHE A 972 22.44 24.82 27.96
N ARG A 973 22.46 25.39 29.17
CA ARG A 973 23.72 25.73 29.86
C ARG A 973 24.54 24.48 30.14
N TRP A 974 23.91 23.41 30.63
CA TRP A 974 24.61 22.15 30.94
C TRP A 974 25.17 21.51 29.67
N THR A 975 24.35 21.31 28.64
CA THR A 975 24.80 20.71 27.37
C THR A 975 25.88 21.55 26.69
N TYR A 976 25.73 22.88 26.66
CA TYR A 976 26.72 23.78 26.08
C TYR A 976 28.02 23.81 26.90
N GLY A 977 27.93 23.88 28.22
CA GLY A 977 29.07 23.85 29.14
C GLY A 977 29.84 22.53 29.07
N THR A 978 29.14 21.41 29.02
CA THR A 978 29.75 20.09 28.79
C THR A 978 30.46 20.03 27.44
N LEU A 979 29.83 20.56 26.37
CA LEU A 979 30.47 20.64 25.05
C LEU A 979 31.75 21.50 25.08
N GLN A 980 31.75 22.60 25.82
CA GLN A 980 32.93 23.44 26.04
C GLN A 980 34.03 22.69 26.81
N ALA A 981 33.68 21.99 27.89
CA ALA A 981 34.63 21.21 28.69
C ALA A 981 35.24 20.06 27.88
N VAL A 982 34.43 19.29 27.15
CA VAL A 982 34.92 18.23 26.25
C VAL A 982 35.85 18.81 25.20
N TRP A 983 35.49 19.94 24.58
CA TRP A 983 36.34 20.58 23.57
C TRP A 983 37.66 21.09 24.15
N LYS A 984 37.64 21.70 25.34
CA LYS A 984 38.83 22.19 26.04
C LYS A 984 39.79 21.04 26.41
N HIS A 985 39.26 19.87 26.72
CA HIS A 985 40.01 18.67 27.09
C HIS A 985 40.18 17.64 25.97
N ARG A 986 39.83 17.97 24.72
CA ARG A 986 39.84 17.03 23.57
C ARG A 986 41.21 16.40 23.28
N ASP A 987 42.29 17.06 23.66
CA ASP A 987 43.64 16.55 23.49
C ASP A 987 43.99 15.40 24.45
N THR A 988 43.09 15.03 25.35
CA THR A 988 43.22 13.83 26.20
C THR A 988 42.72 12.55 25.51
N LEU A 989 41.91 12.68 24.46
CA LEU A 989 41.23 11.57 23.78
C LEU A 989 42.23 10.52 23.27
N GLY A 990 42.02 9.26 23.66
CA GLY A 990 42.84 8.12 23.21
C GLY A 990 44.28 8.08 23.72
N ARG A 991 44.65 8.91 24.72
CA ARG A 991 46.03 8.98 25.24
C ARG A 991 46.17 8.23 26.58
N PRO A 992 47.00 7.18 26.66
CA PRO A 992 47.19 6.38 27.89
C PRO A 992 47.61 7.14 29.13
N ARG A 993 48.38 8.23 28.99
CA ARG A 993 48.82 9.05 30.13
C ARG A 993 47.68 9.67 30.95
N TYR A 994 46.47 9.75 30.39
CA TYR A 994 45.29 10.31 31.07
C TYR A 994 44.31 9.22 31.54
N GLY A 995 44.68 7.94 31.43
CA GLY A 995 43.90 6.82 31.95
C GLY A 995 42.45 6.82 31.47
N SER A 996 41.52 6.59 32.40
CA SER A 996 40.09 6.48 32.12
C SER A 996 39.44 7.79 31.64
N LEU A 997 40.05 8.96 31.88
CA LEU A 997 39.57 10.23 31.32
C LEU A 997 39.60 10.20 29.78
N GLY A 998 40.73 9.76 29.20
CA GLY A 998 40.96 9.78 27.75
C GLY A 998 40.32 8.63 26.98
N PHE A 999 40.13 7.47 27.62
CA PHE A 999 39.60 6.26 26.98
C PHE A 999 38.13 5.94 27.31
N ILE A 1000 37.60 6.47 28.41
CA ILE A 1000 36.23 6.13 28.86
C ILE A 1000 35.40 7.41 28.99
N ALA A 1001 35.78 8.35 29.85
CA ALA A 1001 34.96 9.52 30.18
C ALA A 1001 34.67 10.41 28.97
N ILE A 1002 35.71 10.93 28.30
CA ILE A 1002 35.54 11.83 27.14
C ILE A 1002 34.86 11.12 25.96
N PRO A 1003 35.26 9.88 25.55
CA PRO A 1003 34.51 9.12 24.54
C PRO A 1003 33.05 8.89 24.90
N ASN A 1004 32.72 8.56 26.15
CA ASN A 1004 31.34 8.32 26.58
C ASN A 1004 30.48 9.57 26.47
N VAL A 1005 30.98 10.71 26.96
CA VAL A 1005 30.25 12.00 26.84
C VAL A 1005 30.05 12.35 25.36
N PHE A 1006 31.09 12.22 24.54
CA PHE A 1006 30.98 12.52 23.12
C PHE A 1006 30.00 11.60 22.38
N LEU A 1007 30.10 10.28 22.58
CA LEU A 1007 29.30 9.30 21.85
C LEU A 1007 27.83 9.28 22.32
N PHE A 1008 27.61 9.15 23.63
CA PHE A 1008 26.28 8.86 24.18
C PHE A 1008 25.50 10.11 24.60
N GLN A 1009 26.17 11.19 25.00
CA GLN A 1009 25.49 12.44 25.41
C GLN A 1009 25.39 13.46 24.28
N LEU A 1010 26.26 13.39 23.26
CA LEU A 1010 26.27 14.34 22.14
C LEU A 1010 25.91 13.70 20.79
N LEU A 1011 26.64 12.67 20.33
CA LEU A 1011 26.48 12.15 18.97
C LEU A 1011 25.17 11.36 18.77
N LEU A 1012 24.89 10.37 19.62
CA LEU A 1012 23.74 9.48 19.46
C LEU A 1012 22.37 10.19 19.60
N PRO A 1013 22.20 11.15 20.53
CA PRO A 1013 20.95 11.92 20.60
C PRO A 1013 20.69 12.81 19.37
N LEU A 1014 21.71 13.18 18.57
CA LEU A 1014 21.50 13.95 17.32
C LEU A 1014 20.80 13.16 16.23
N ILE A 1015 21.00 11.83 16.23
CA ILE A 1015 20.44 10.93 15.23
C ILE A 1015 19.00 10.54 15.61
N SER A 1016 18.68 10.54 16.91
CA SER A 1016 17.41 10.07 17.44
C SER A 1016 16.15 10.78 16.88
N PRO A 1017 16.11 12.11 16.63
CA PRO A 1017 14.96 12.75 16.00
C PRO A 1017 14.69 12.25 14.57
N VAL A 1018 15.73 11.95 13.80
CA VAL A 1018 15.57 11.40 12.44
C VAL A 1018 14.94 10.01 12.52
N ILE A 1019 15.37 9.21 13.49
CA ILE A 1019 14.79 7.88 13.76
C ILE A 1019 13.31 7.99 14.13
N ASP A 1020 12.97 8.88 15.08
CA ASP A 1020 11.60 9.06 15.53
C ASP A 1020 10.69 9.56 14.38
N LEU A 1021 11.19 10.45 13.51
CA LEU A 1021 10.46 10.92 12.31
C LEU A 1021 10.27 9.84 11.26
N LEU A 1022 11.29 9.02 10.99
CA LEU A 1022 11.18 7.90 10.05
C LEU A 1022 10.15 6.88 10.54
N PHE A 1023 10.18 6.54 11.84
CA PHE A 1023 9.20 5.64 12.44
C PHE A 1023 7.76 6.18 12.32
N LEU A 1024 7.54 7.44 12.70
CA LEU A 1024 6.22 8.08 12.59
C LEU A 1024 5.76 8.21 11.14
N GLY A 1025 6.68 8.52 10.22
CA GLY A 1025 6.42 8.57 8.79
C GLY A 1025 5.95 7.23 8.25
N THR A 1026 6.67 6.14 8.56
CA THR A 1026 6.28 4.77 8.18
C THR A 1026 4.89 4.41 8.71
N LEU A 1027 4.59 4.73 9.97
CA LEU A 1027 3.27 4.45 10.56
C LEU A 1027 2.15 5.28 9.94
N LEU A 1028 2.39 6.59 9.71
CA LEU A 1028 1.40 7.48 9.09
C LEU A 1028 1.08 7.00 7.68
N LEU A 1029 2.10 6.71 6.89
CA LEU A 1029 1.98 6.25 5.51
C LEU A 1029 1.26 4.90 5.44
N TRP A 1030 1.62 3.95 6.32
CA TRP A 1030 0.88 2.70 6.46
C TRP A 1030 -0.59 2.91 6.82
N GLY A 1031 -0.89 3.78 7.80
CA GLY A 1031 -2.26 4.10 8.19
C GLY A 1031 -3.08 4.70 7.04
N LEU A 1032 -2.52 5.68 6.32
CA LEU A 1032 -3.16 6.29 5.15
C LEU A 1032 -3.49 5.25 4.07
N ALA A 1033 -2.63 4.24 3.88
CA ALA A 1033 -2.89 3.14 2.96
C ALA A 1033 -4.03 2.21 3.43
N GLN A 1034 -4.09 1.88 4.72
CA GLN A 1034 -5.18 1.04 5.27
C GLN A 1034 -6.55 1.69 5.15
N PHE A 1035 -6.62 3.02 5.27
CA PHE A 1035 -7.87 3.79 5.13
C PHE A 1035 -8.16 4.23 3.68
N GLN A 1036 -7.38 3.76 2.69
CA GLN A 1036 -7.52 4.13 1.26
C GLN A 1036 -7.51 5.65 1.01
N ILE A 1037 -6.95 6.46 1.92
CA ILE A 1037 -6.95 7.93 1.85
C ILE A 1037 -6.02 8.42 0.73
N THR A 1038 -4.97 7.65 0.41
CA THR A 1038 -4.00 8.00 -0.63
C THR A 1038 -3.72 6.81 -1.54
N ARG A 1039 -3.79 7.00 -2.86
CA ARG A 1039 -3.30 6.05 -3.88
C ARG A 1039 -1.79 6.19 -4.14
N ILE A 1040 -1.02 6.62 -3.13
CA ILE A 1040 0.44 6.72 -3.24
C ILE A 1040 0.99 5.29 -3.31
N PRO A 1041 1.92 4.96 -4.22
CA PRO A 1041 2.52 3.64 -4.30
C PRO A 1041 3.01 3.17 -2.93
N GLN A 1042 2.92 1.87 -2.65
CA GLN A 1042 3.42 1.27 -1.40
C GLN A 1042 4.95 1.43 -1.32
N LEU A 1043 5.42 2.58 -0.81
CA LEU A 1043 6.86 2.82 -0.55
C LEU A 1043 7.36 2.05 0.69
N TRP A 1044 6.48 1.26 1.31
CA TRP A 1044 6.70 0.47 2.51
C TRP A 1044 6.08 -0.91 2.31
N THR A 1045 6.80 -1.95 2.72
CA THR A 1045 6.23 -3.29 2.81
C THR A 1045 5.55 -3.48 4.16
N ALA A 1046 4.57 -4.39 4.27
CA ALA A 1046 4.00 -4.78 5.57
C ALA A 1046 5.09 -5.25 6.56
N GLN A 1047 6.16 -5.87 6.03
CA GLN A 1047 7.32 -6.27 6.80
C GLN A 1047 8.12 -5.08 7.37
N ASP A 1048 8.20 -3.95 6.66
CA ASP A 1048 8.91 -2.76 7.15
C ASP A 1048 8.20 -2.15 8.37
N VAL A 1049 6.87 -2.14 8.36
CA VAL A 1049 6.04 -1.68 9.47
C VAL A 1049 6.19 -2.62 10.67
N GLU A 1050 6.09 -3.93 10.45
CA GLU A 1050 6.26 -4.94 11.49
C GLU A 1050 7.65 -4.83 12.14
N ARG A 1051 8.72 -4.80 11.33
CA ARG A 1051 10.09 -4.63 11.82
C ARG A 1051 10.23 -3.36 12.65
N SER A 1052 9.71 -2.24 12.16
CA SER A 1052 9.77 -0.94 12.86
C SER A 1052 9.07 -0.99 14.22
N LEU A 1053 7.89 -1.62 14.31
CA LEU A 1053 7.16 -1.81 15.55
C LEU A 1053 7.90 -2.73 16.52
N VAL A 1054 8.42 -3.87 16.04
CA VAL A 1054 9.21 -4.81 16.85
C VAL A 1054 10.44 -4.10 17.43
N PHE A 1055 11.18 -3.35 16.61
CA PHE A 1055 12.33 -2.58 17.09
C PHE A 1055 11.95 -1.54 18.14
N PHE A 1056 10.85 -0.83 17.93
CA PHE A 1056 10.36 0.16 18.89
C PHE A 1056 10.00 -0.48 20.24
N VAL A 1057 9.27 -1.60 20.22
CA VAL A 1057 8.87 -2.33 21.43
C VAL A 1057 10.08 -2.89 22.17
N ILE A 1058 11.02 -3.53 21.47
CA ILE A 1058 12.27 -4.04 22.08
C ILE A 1058 13.04 -2.91 22.74
N PHE A 1059 13.18 -1.77 22.06
CA PHE A 1059 13.88 -0.62 22.62
C PHE A 1059 13.18 -0.12 23.90
N MET A 1060 11.86 0.07 23.86
CA MET A 1060 11.09 0.54 25.02
C MET A 1060 11.18 -0.43 26.20
N PHE A 1061 11.21 -1.73 25.92
CA PHE A 1061 11.39 -2.76 26.93
C PHE A 1061 12.79 -2.70 27.58
N ILE A 1062 13.85 -2.53 26.80
CA ILE A 1062 15.22 -2.36 27.32
C ILE A 1062 15.34 -1.09 28.17
N ASP A 1063 14.76 0.02 27.71
CA ASP A 1063 14.76 1.29 28.44
C ASP A 1063 14.03 1.16 29.79
N PHE A 1064 12.86 0.52 29.79
CA PHE A 1064 12.11 0.20 31.00
C PHE A 1064 12.92 -0.67 31.96
N LEU A 1065 13.52 -1.76 31.48
CA LEU A 1065 14.34 -2.65 32.30
C LEU A 1065 15.55 -1.92 32.92
N THR A 1066 16.19 -1.03 32.15
CA THR A 1066 17.30 -0.20 32.63
C THR A 1066 16.83 0.74 33.75
N CYS A 1067 15.66 1.34 33.61
CA CYS A 1067 15.05 2.15 34.67
C CYS A 1067 14.74 1.32 35.92
N VAL A 1068 14.16 0.13 35.76
CA VAL A 1068 13.89 -0.78 36.89
C VAL A 1068 15.18 -1.09 37.65
N VAL A 1069 16.27 -1.44 36.95
CA VAL A 1069 17.57 -1.68 37.58
C VAL A 1069 18.02 -0.42 38.35
N ALA A 1070 18.00 0.77 37.75
CA ALA A 1070 18.39 2.00 38.44
C ALA A 1070 17.59 2.23 39.74
N PHE A 1071 16.27 2.00 39.73
CA PHE A 1071 15.43 2.13 40.92
C PHE A 1071 15.72 1.07 41.99
N THR A 1072 16.07 -0.16 41.61
CA THR A 1072 16.52 -1.16 42.60
C THR A 1072 17.83 -0.80 43.30
N LEU A 1073 18.62 0.11 42.70
CA LEU A 1073 19.88 0.59 43.28
C LEU A 1073 19.67 1.80 44.20
N GLU A 1074 18.60 2.57 44.04
CA GLU A 1074 18.26 3.72 44.88
C GLU A 1074 17.41 3.31 46.09
N LYS A 1075 17.93 3.53 47.30
CA LYS A 1075 17.19 3.25 48.54
C LYS A 1075 16.09 4.31 48.75
N HIS A 1076 14.92 3.87 49.22
CA HIS A 1076 13.78 4.71 49.63
C HIS A 1076 13.22 5.66 48.55
N GLU A 1077 13.31 5.27 47.28
CA GLU A 1077 12.85 6.08 46.14
C GLU A 1077 11.37 5.80 45.77
N ASP A 1078 10.70 6.78 45.16
CA ASP A 1078 9.29 6.67 44.73
C ASP A 1078 9.15 5.98 43.36
N TRP A 1079 8.77 4.71 43.36
CA TRP A 1079 8.56 3.89 42.17
C TRP A 1079 7.44 4.39 41.25
N SER A 1080 6.54 5.26 41.73
CA SER A 1080 5.52 5.89 40.87
C SER A 1080 6.11 6.79 39.78
N LEU A 1081 7.40 7.14 39.89
CA LEU A 1081 8.16 7.85 38.85
C LEU A 1081 8.40 7.02 37.58
N LEU A 1082 8.17 5.71 37.59
CA LEU A 1082 8.23 4.88 36.37
C LEU A 1082 7.02 5.07 35.45
N LEU A 1083 5.86 5.48 35.97
CA LEU A 1083 4.66 5.73 35.16
C LEU A 1083 4.88 6.81 34.07
N PRO A 1084 5.51 7.97 34.37
CA PRO A 1084 5.85 8.96 33.34
C PRO A 1084 6.80 8.48 32.23
N LEU A 1085 7.52 7.36 32.40
CA LEU A 1085 8.60 6.95 31.49
C LEU A 1085 8.11 6.80 30.04
N LEU A 1086 6.94 6.15 29.84
CA LEU A 1086 6.38 5.93 28.51
C LEU A 1086 6.07 7.26 27.79
N LEU A 1087 5.61 8.26 28.54
CA LEU A 1087 5.26 9.58 28.00
C LEU A 1087 6.48 10.49 27.84
N GLN A 1088 7.57 10.21 28.57
CA GLN A 1088 8.81 11.00 28.53
C GLN A 1088 9.39 11.09 27.11
N ARG A 1089 9.26 10.01 26.32
CA ARG A 1089 9.82 9.94 24.97
C ARG A 1089 9.15 10.90 23.98
N PHE A 1090 7.85 11.13 24.13
CA PHE A 1090 7.07 11.95 23.21
C PHE A 1090 7.11 13.45 23.56
N TYR A 1091 7.53 13.81 24.78
CA TYR A 1091 7.56 15.20 25.23
C TYR A 1091 8.95 15.63 25.73
N TYR A 1092 9.40 15.10 26.87
CA TYR A 1092 10.64 15.51 27.53
C TYR A 1092 11.87 15.29 26.65
N ARG A 1093 11.95 14.15 25.96
CA ARG A 1093 13.09 13.82 25.07
C ARG A 1093 13.15 14.76 23.85
N GLN A 1094 12.00 15.16 23.31
CA GLN A 1094 11.91 16.11 22.20
C GLN A 1094 12.45 17.48 22.60
N MET A 1095 12.19 17.92 23.84
CA MET A 1095 12.81 19.13 24.39
C MET A 1095 14.34 19.01 24.47
N MET A 1096 14.87 17.85 24.88
CA MET A 1096 16.32 17.64 24.95
C MET A 1096 16.98 17.69 23.56
N TYR A 1097 16.30 17.22 22.51
CA TYR A 1097 16.78 17.38 21.14
C TYR A 1097 16.90 18.86 20.76
N ILE A 1098 15.87 19.67 21.03
CA ILE A 1098 15.89 21.12 20.77
C ILE A 1098 17.06 21.78 21.51
N VAL A 1099 17.27 21.41 22.77
CA VAL A 1099 18.38 21.91 23.59
C VAL A 1099 19.74 21.59 22.94
N LEU A 1100 19.94 20.33 22.54
CA LEU A 1100 21.19 19.87 21.94
C LEU A 1100 21.48 20.54 20.59
N PHE A 1101 20.49 20.60 19.69
CA PHE A 1101 20.63 21.31 18.42
C PHE A 1101 20.97 22.79 18.63
N ARG A 1102 20.29 23.46 19.58
CA ARG A 1102 20.61 24.83 19.94
C ARG A 1102 22.04 24.97 20.47
N ALA A 1103 22.48 24.08 21.36
CA ALA A 1103 23.82 24.11 21.94
C ALA A 1103 24.92 23.97 20.86
N ILE A 1104 24.79 22.97 19.97
CA ILE A 1104 25.75 22.75 18.89
C ILE A 1104 25.74 23.90 17.89
N THR A 1105 24.56 24.36 17.48
CA THR A 1105 24.44 25.49 16.55
C THR A 1105 25.13 26.72 17.11
N ARG A 1106 24.93 27.01 18.41
CA ARG A 1106 25.59 28.14 19.09
C ARG A 1106 27.10 27.95 19.22
N ALA A 1107 27.56 26.73 19.49
CA ALA A 1107 29.00 26.43 19.59
C ALA A 1107 29.69 26.57 18.22
N TRP A 1108 28.97 26.27 17.15
CA TRP A 1108 29.46 26.42 15.79
C TRP A 1108 29.44 27.89 15.31
N GLN A 1109 28.39 28.64 15.65
CA GLN A 1109 28.28 30.09 15.39
C GLN A 1109 29.34 30.90 16.14
N GLY A 1110 29.66 30.50 17.37
CA GLY A 1110 30.69 31.12 18.19
C GLY A 1110 30.31 32.46 18.83
N GLY A 1111 29.02 32.67 19.09
CA GLY A 1111 28.56 33.81 19.90
C GLY A 1111 28.92 33.66 21.39
N ALA A 1112 28.96 34.78 22.11
CA ALA A 1112 29.10 34.78 23.56
C ALA A 1112 27.79 34.29 24.21
N VAL A 1113 27.91 33.44 25.22
CA VAL A 1113 26.77 32.86 25.95
C VAL A 1113 27.07 33.04 27.44
N GLY A 1114 26.17 33.73 28.13
CA GLY A 1114 26.25 33.99 29.58
C GLY A 1114 25.23 33.18 30.37
N TRP A 1115 25.18 33.41 31.69
CA TRP A 1115 24.33 32.66 32.62
C TRP A 1115 22.82 32.80 32.34
N ARG A 1116 22.36 33.95 31.82
CA ARG A 1116 20.96 34.21 31.43
C ARG A 1116 20.63 33.79 29.99
N GLY A 1117 21.59 33.25 29.24
CA GLY A 1117 21.41 32.79 27.85
C GLY A 1117 22.34 33.48 26.86
N VAL A 1118 21.88 33.67 25.61
CA VAL A 1118 22.67 34.30 24.55
C VAL A 1118 22.82 35.79 24.86
N GLU A 1119 24.06 36.26 24.99
CA GLU A 1119 24.33 37.69 25.14
C GLU A 1119 24.23 38.36 23.77
N PRO A 1120 23.58 39.54 23.65
CA PRO A 1120 23.54 40.27 22.40
C PRO A 1120 24.97 40.60 21.94
N HIS A 1121 25.25 40.42 20.65
CA HIS A 1121 26.54 40.81 20.08
C HIS A 1121 26.81 42.29 20.40
N PRO A 1122 27.98 42.64 20.96
CA PRO A 1122 28.36 44.04 21.04
C PRO A 1122 28.33 44.59 19.62
N ARG A 1123 27.53 45.64 19.39
CA ARG A 1123 27.55 46.36 18.11
C ARG A 1123 28.99 46.86 17.93
N PRO A 1124 29.59 46.71 16.74
CA PRO A 1124 30.90 47.29 16.48
C PRO A 1124 30.81 48.78 16.83
N ALA A 1125 31.74 49.24 17.67
CA ALA A 1125 31.88 50.66 17.97
C ALA A 1125 32.03 51.37 16.63
N THR A 1126 31.05 52.19 16.26
CA THR A 1126 31.20 53.15 15.17
C THR A 1126 32.38 54.03 15.57
N GLU A 1127 33.43 54.00 14.75
CA GLU A 1127 34.58 54.90 14.84
C GLU A 1127 34.07 56.34 14.96
N ALA A 1128 34.49 57.03 16.02
CA ALA A 1128 34.27 58.45 16.24
C ALA A 1128 35.45 59.25 15.72
#